data_AF-A0AB40E5Q6-F1
#
_entry.id   AF-A0AB40E5Q6-F1
#
_cell.length_a   1.000
_cell.length_b   1.000
_cell.length_c   1.000
_cell.angle_alpha   90.00
_cell.angle_beta   90.00
_cell.angle_gamma   90.00
#
_symmetry.space_group_name_H-M   'P 1'
#
loop_
_entity.id
_entity.type
_entity.pdbx_description
1 polymer ?
#
loop_
_entity_poly.entity_id
_entity_poly.type
_entity_poly.pdbx_seq_one_letter_code
_entity_poly.pdbx_strand_id
1 'polypeptide(L)'
;MENIERLPEKAFSNGDVYIGSFQGALPHGKGKYTWSDGTAYEGDWEDGKMTGKGQIIWVSGAQYEGDFAGDYLHGFGTFTGSDGSIYRGLWRMNIVHGFGKKQYCNSDIYEGTWKEGVHEGNGRYSWNCGNMYIGCWKGGKMSGRGVMKWANGDLYDGLWLNGLRHGYGIYRFADGGYYFGTWSNGLKDGKGLFYPAGSKHPYLKKWCSSRNSENDEKNLLPEEKPQRSIVKRSLSEKISAGGILKSSSRISHRGVSFRETWSRSDSSREFLCNDSSCALSHAYGGSQNLSQDNDASVYEREYMQGVLIKEKIRSHAEIPRKQKEHKAFHADEVKKSSCYNIFDGHWSQYLRLNLQLGIRYTVGKITPVPVREVRSSDFGERARIRMYFPRKGSQFTPPHDSIDFYWKDYCPMVFRNLREMFKLDAADYMMSICGDDGLRELSSQGKSGSLFFLSHDDRFVIKTLKKSELKVLLRMLPKYYSHVGEHENTLITKFFGLHRIKLRAGRKVRFVVMGNMFFTELRIHRRYDLKGSTQGRTTDQDKVDQNTTLKDLDLAYEFHMDKLLRESLFKQILLDCKFLESQQIIDYSLLVGLHFRAPERFKSLQPPDPANTQENLPSHNVGEHLQGEFQIPPNGLRLVTHEPSSVSTAPGPHIRGKTLKAYSIGDMEVDVLLPGTARLRVQLGVNMPAQAQHKLPANAQQDSAEVELFEVYDVVLYMGIIDILQEYNVKKKLEHAYKSMKFDPLSISVCEPHMYAKRFSEFLEKVFPVVP
;
A
#
# COMPACT_ATOMS: atom_id res chain seq x y z
N MET A 1 -58.74 30.23 27.88
CA MET A 1 -58.73 30.56 26.44
C MET A 1 -57.50 31.41 26.21
N GLU A 2 -56.38 30.78 25.86
CA GLU A 2 -55.13 31.50 25.59
C GLU A 2 -55.25 32.21 24.24
N ASN A 3 -54.92 33.51 24.24
CA ASN A 3 -54.84 34.35 23.06
C ASN A 3 -53.80 33.79 22.08
N ILE A 4 -54.26 33.26 20.96
CA ILE A 4 -53.39 32.96 19.81
C ILE A 4 -53.08 34.30 19.15
N GLU A 5 -51.89 34.83 19.40
CA GLU A 5 -51.33 35.93 18.59
C GLU A 5 -51.33 35.50 17.12
N ARG A 6 -52.14 36.16 16.28
CA ARG A 6 -52.10 35.96 14.84
C ARG A 6 -50.80 36.56 14.31
N LEU A 7 -49.83 35.69 13.98
CA LEU A 7 -48.62 36.07 13.28
C LEU A 7 -48.98 36.73 11.93
N PRO A 8 -48.24 37.77 11.49
CA PRO A 8 -48.55 38.46 10.26
C PRO A 8 -48.33 37.54 9.05
N GLU A 9 -49.35 37.47 8.20
CA GLU A 9 -49.35 36.74 6.93
C GLU A 9 -49.11 37.70 5.77
N LYS A 10 -48.20 37.35 4.87
CA LYS A 10 -47.91 38.10 3.65
C LYS A 10 -47.95 37.17 2.45
N ALA A 11 -48.92 37.39 1.57
CA ALA A 11 -48.94 36.82 0.24
C ALA A 11 -48.11 37.70 -0.70
N PHE A 12 -47.20 37.08 -1.45
CA PHE A 12 -46.36 37.74 -2.45
C PHE A 12 -47.01 37.67 -3.83
N SER A 13 -46.64 38.60 -4.73
CA SER A 13 -47.21 38.68 -6.08
C SER A 13 -46.89 37.48 -6.97
N ASN A 14 -45.89 36.68 -6.60
CA ASN A 14 -45.51 35.43 -7.26
C ASN A 14 -46.32 34.20 -6.77
N GLY A 15 -47.26 34.39 -5.83
CA GLY A 15 -48.08 33.31 -5.28
C GLY A 15 -47.48 32.61 -4.04
N ASP A 16 -46.31 33.04 -3.58
CA ASP A 16 -45.72 32.53 -2.34
C ASP A 16 -46.41 33.16 -1.11
N VAL A 17 -46.41 32.44 0.01
CA VAL A 17 -47.03 32.89 1.26
C VAL A 17 -46.06 32.73 2.41
N TYR A 18 -45.83 33.79 3.19
CA TYR A 18 -45.07 33.73 4.44
C TYR A 18 -45.91 34.12 5.65
N ILE A 19 -45.80 33.35 6.72
CA ILE A 19 -46.45 33.59 8.02
C ILE A 19 -45.35 33.61 9.08
N GLY A 20 -45.09 34.78 9.69
CA GLY A 20 -44.03 34.90 10.69
C GLY A 20 -43.55 36.33 10.89
N SER A 21 -42.45 36.48 11.63
CA SER A 21 -41.87 37.80 11.92
C SER A 21 -41.09 38.37 10.73
N PHE A 22 -41.04 39.71 10.65
CA PHE A 22 -40.32 40.42 9.60
C PHE A 22 -39.34 41.42 10.21
N GLN A 23 -38.19 41.58 9.55
CA GLN A 23 -37.28 42.70 9.77
C GLN A 23 -37.21 43.53 8.49
N GLY A 24 -37.84 44.72 8.51
CA GLY A 24 -38.06 45.50 7.30
C GLY A 24 -39.01 44.77 6.34
N ALA A 25 -38.53 44.42 5.15
CA ALA A 25 -39.29 43.68 4.13
C ALA A 25 -38.95 42.18 4.07
N LEU A 26 -37.98 41.72 4.85
CA LEU A 26 -37.43 40.36 4.79
C LEU A 26 -37.94 39.48 5.95
N PRO A 27 -38.19 38.17 5.70
CA PRO A 27 -38.43 37.19 6.75
C PRO A 27 -37.35 37.18 7.83
N HIS A 28 -37.74 37.15 9.11
CA HIS A 28 -36.81 37.13 10.24
C HIS A 28 -37.42 36.44 11.47
N GLY A 29 -36.62 35.76 12.28
CA GLY A 29 -37.11 35.01 13.44
C GLY A 29 -37.83 33.73 13.01
N LYS A 30 -38.88 33.32 13.73
CA LYS A 30 -39.62 32.10 13.39
C LYS A 30 -40.73 32.39 12.40
N GLY A 31 -40.85 31.53 11.38
CA GLY A 31 -41.94 31.61 10.42
C GLY A 31 -41.99 30.46 9.44
N LYS A 32 -43.12 30.40 8.72
CA LYS A 32 -43.42 29.41 7.71
C LYS A 32 -43.53 30.08 6.34
N TYR A 33 -42.74 29.63 5.38
CA TYR A 33 -42.79 30.04 3.98
C TYR A 33 -43.34 28.88 3.15
N THR A 34 -44.38 29.14 2.36
CA THR A 34 -44.96 28.20 1.41
C THR A 34 -44.75 28.77 0.01
N TRP A 35 -43.98 28.06 -0.81
CA TRP A 35 -43.74 28.44 -2.20
C TRP A 35 -44.97 28.07 -3.06
N SER A 36 -45.14 28.80 -4.15
CA SER A 36 -46.21 28.57 -5.14
C SER A 36 -46.19 27.17 -5.77
N ASP A 37 -45.06 26.46 -5.73
CA ASP A 37 -44.94 25.07 -6.18
C ASP A 37 -45.52 24.05 -5.17
N GLY A 38 -45.79 24.45 -3.93
CA GLY A 38 -46.26 23.60 -2.84
C GLY A 38 -45.18 23.14 -1.86
N THR A 39 -43.90 23.50 -2.08
CA THR A 39 -42.83 23.32 -1.09
C THR A 39 -43.14 24.20 0.12
N ALA A 40 -42.83 23.75 1.33
CA ALA A 40 -43.02 24.54 2.55
C ALA A 40 -41.83 24.40 3.49
N TYR A 41 -41.33 25.51 4.03
CA TYR A 41 -40.32 25.56 5.09
C TYR A 41 -40.91 26.22 6.33
N GLU A 42 -40.66 25.65 7.50
CA GLU A 42 -41.02 26.18 8.81
C GLU A 42 -39.80 26.15 9.71
N GLY A 43 -39.32 27.31 10.18
CA GLY A 43 -38.09 27.36 10.96
C GLY A 43 -37.61 28.77 11.26
N ASP A 44 -36.34 28.87 11.65
CA ASP A 44 -35.68 30.15 11.91
C ASP A 44 -35.24 30.84 10.59
N TRP A 45 -35.34 32.16 10.58
CA TRP A 45 -35.02 33.06 9.46
C TRP A 45 -34.10 34.18 9.93
N GLU A 46 -33.10 34.51 9.13
CA GLU A 46 -32.20 35.65 9.35
C GLU A 46 -31.88 36.31 8.01
N ASP A 47 -32.10 37.62 7.91
CA ASP A 47 -31.94 38.41 6.67
C ASP A 47 -32.61 37.78 5.43
N GLY A 48 -33.80 37.20 5.61
CA GLY A 48 -34.55 36.55 4.54
C GLY A 48 -34.03 35.17 4.11
N LYS A 49 -33.09 34.58 4.85
CA LYS A 49 -32.53 33.24 4.59
C LYS A 49 -32.90 32.25 5.67
N MET A 50 -33.03 30.98 5.28
CA MET A 50 -33.23 29.86 6.21
C MET A 50 -31.95 29.68 7.06
N THR A 51 -32.11 29.68 8.38
CA THR A 51 -31.03 29.52 9.35
C THR A 51 -31.51 28.71 10.55
N GLY A 52 -30.62 28.39 11.49
CA GLY A 52 -31.01 27.77 12.76
C GLY A 52 -31.70 26.41 12.57
N LYS A 53 -32.77 26.16 13.31
CA LYS A 53 -33.54 24.92 13.20
C LYS A 53 -34.76 25.13 12.31
N GLY A 54 -35.04 24.15 11.46
CA GLY A 54 -36.24 24.18 10.63
C GLY A 54 -36.64 22.80 10.09
N GLN A 55 -37.78 22.79 9.43
CA GLN A 55 -38.31 21.67 8.67
C GLN A 55 -38.72 22.16 7.29
N ILE A 56 -38.27 21.47 6.23
CA ILE A 56 -38.71 21.70 4.85
C ILE A 56 -39.38 20.43 4.32
N ILE A 57 -40.51 20.61 3.65
CA ILE A 57 -41.27 19.56 2.97
C ILE A 57 -41.35 19.95 1.50
N TRP A 58 -40.83 19.09 0.63
CA TRP A 58 -40.87 19.28 -0.82
C TRP A 58 -42.12 18.67 -1.42
N VAL A 59 -42.54 19.16 -2.59
CA VAL A 59 -43.68 18.66 -3.37
C VAL A 59 -43.59 17.15 -3.65
N SER A 60 -42.36 16.62 -3.74
CA SER A 60 -42.11 15.19 -3.92
C SER A 60 -42.51 14.31 -2.73
N GLY A 61 -42.87 14.91 -1.59
CA GLY A 61 -43.08 14.22 -0.32
C GLY A 61 -41.78 13.96 0.47
N ALA A 62 -40.62 14.32 -0.08
CA ALA A 62 -39.38 14.34 0.70
C ALA A 62 -39.47 15.42 1.80
N GLN A 63 -38.80 15.18 2.91
CA GLN A 63 -38.76 16.12 4.04
C GLN A 63 -37.38 16.15 4.68
N TYR A 64 -36.99 17.30 5.21
CA TYR A 64 -35.79 17.47 6.03
C TYR A 64 -36.13 18.24 7.29
N GLU A 65 -35.66 17.76 8.43
CA GLU A 65 -35.75 18.43 9.72
C GLU A 65 -34.35 18.51 10.34
N GLY A 66 -33.85 19.72 10.60
CA GLY A 66 -32.48 19.88 11.09
C GLY A 66 -31.97 21.31 11.09
N ASP A 67 -30.65 21.43 11.13
CA ASP A 67 -29.98 22.72 11.04
C ASP A 67 -29.94 23.26 9.60
N PHE A 68 -30.04 24.58 9.47
CA PHE A 68 -29.90 25.34 8.23
C PHE A 68 -28.87 26.45 8.41
N ALA A 69 -28.16 26.79 7.34
CA ALA A 69 -27.25 27.94 7.32
C ALA A 69 -27.25 28.59 5.93
N GLY A 70 -27.87 29.76 5.83
CA GLY A 70 -27.89 30.57 4.60
C GLY A 70 -28.53 29.84 3.43
N ASP A 71 -29.72 29.26 3.64
CA ASP A 71 -30.51 28.48 2.67
C ASP A 71 -30.00 27.07 2.37
N TYR A 72 -28.89 26.64 2.99
CA TYR A 72 -28.36 25.29 2.84
C TYR A 72 -28.70 24.41 4.04
N LEU A 73 -28.99 23.13 3.77
CA LEU A 73 -28.97 22.07 4.78
C LEU A 73 -27.54 22.01 5.37
N HIS A 74 -27.45 22.19 6.69
CA HIS A 74 -26.19 22.29 7.40
C HIS A 74 -26.30 21.59 8.75
N GLY A 75 -25.20 21.49 9.51
CA GLY A 75 -25.24 20.97 10.89
C GLY A 75 -25.82 19.56 10.96
N PHE A 76 -26.65 19.27 11.95
CA PHE A 76 -27.26 17.95 12.13
C PHE A 76 -28.73 17.97 11.69
N GLY A 77 -29.14 16.95 10.92
CA GLY A 77 -30.51 16.84 10.44
C GLY A 77 -30.91 15.45 10.00
N THR A 78 -32.23 15.26 9.88
CA THR A 78 -32.88 14.04 9.39
C THR A 78 -33.56 14.34 8.07
N PHE A 79 -33.14 13.67 7.00
CA PHE A 79 -33.80 13.69 5.69
C PHE A 79 -34.58 12.39 5.51
N THR A 80 -35.84 12.51 5.12
CA THR A 80 -36.66 11.38 4.66
C THR A 80 -36.92 11.59 3.16
N GLY A 81 -36.42 10.68 2.34
CA GLY A 81 -36.64 10.68 0.90
C GLY A 81 -38.05 10.24 0.54
N SER A 82 -38.52 10.62 -0.65
CA SER A 82 -39.80 10.18 -1.20
C SER A 82 -39.86 8.66 -1.46
N ASP A 83 -38.70 8.01 -1.56
CA ASP A 83 -38.52 6.56 -1.69
C ASP A 83 -38.56 5.82 -0.34
N GLY A 84 -38.80 6.53 0.77
CA GLY A 84 -38.79 5.98 2.13
C GLY A 84 -37.39 5.80 2.72
N SER A 85 -36.33 6.22 2.01
CA SER A 85 -34.98 6.23 2.60
C SER A 85 -34.88 7.30 3.68
N ILE A 86 -34.12 7.02 4.74
CA ILE A 86 -33.95 7.94 5.87
C ILE A 86 -32.46 8.15 6.11
N TYR A 87 -32.00 9.39 6.09
CA TYR A 87 -30.66 9.77 6.53
C TYR A 87 -30.75 10.64 7.78
N ARG A 88 -30.02 10.28 8.83
CA ARG A 88 -29.87 11.07 10.05
C ARG A 88 -28.39 11.29 10.32
N GLY A 89 -27.92 12.53 10.27
CA GLY A 89 -26.51 12.81 10.45
C GLY A 89 -26.11 14.24 10.17
N LEU A 90 -24.81 14.45 9.99
CA LEU A 90 -24.25 15.75 9.68
C LEU A 90 -24.41 16.10 8.18
N TRP A 91 -24.55 17.39 7.93
CA TRP A 91 -24.73 18.02 6.62
C TRP A 91 -23.80 19.21 6.48
N ARG A 92 -23.31 19.43 5.27
CA ARG A 92 -22.51 20.61 4.92
C ARG A 92 -22.88 21.06 3.51
N MET A 93 -23.55 22.21 3.42
CA MET A 93 -23.90 22.84 2.14
C MET A 93 -24.70 21.88 1.24
N ASN A 94 -25.83 21.38 1.73
CA ASN A 94 -26.72 20.40 1.06
C ASN A 94 -26.12 19.00 0.83
N ILE A 95 -24.87 18.74 1.24
CA ILE A 95 -24.21 17.45 1.04
C ILE A 95 -24.05 16.74 2.39
N VAL A 96 -24.38 15.45 2.44
CA VAL A 96 -24.15 14.60 3.62
C VAL A 96 -22.65 14.52 3.93
N HIS A 97 -22.30 14.74 5.19
CA HIS A 97 -20.92 14.90 5.64
C HIS A 97 -20.76 14.40 7.08
N GLY A 98 -19.55 14.12 7.54
CA GLY A 98 -19.31 13.72 8.93
C GLY A 98 -20.01 12.40 9.30
N PHE A 99 -20.32 12.19 10.58
CA PHE A 99 -20.98 10.97 11.02
C PHE A 99 -22.49 10.99 10.75
N GLY A 100 -23.04 9.87 10.26
CA GLY A 100 -24.47 9.73 9.99
C GLY A 100 -24.90 8.28 9.74
N LYS A 101 -26.21 8.05 9.92
CA LYS A 101 -26.89 6.78 9.68
C LYS A 101 -27.87 6.93 8.52
N LYS A 102 -27.73 6.08 7.49
CA LYS A 102 -28.64 5.97 6.35
C LYS A 102 -29.34 4.62 6.37
N GLN A 103 -30.66 4.63 6.39
CA GLN A 103 -31.51 3.51 6.04
C GLN A 103 -31.94 3.67 4.58
N TYR A 104 -31.61 2.68 3.76
CA TYR A 104 -31.94 2.66 2.34
C TYR A 104 -33.35 2.09 2.13
N CYS A 105 -33.94 2.34 0.96
CA CYS A 105 -35.27 1.82 0.61
C CYS A 105 -35.33 0.28 0.57
N ASN A 106 -34.20 -0.39 0.32
CA ASN A 106 -34.06 -1.85 0.40
C ASN A 106 -33.87 -2.39 1.83
N SER A 107 -34.05 -1.55 2.85
CA SER A 107 -33.79 -1.84 4.28
C SER A 107 -32.33 -2.09 4.66
N ASP A 108 -31.38 -1.87 3.75
CA ASP A 108 -29.96 -1.83 4.12
C ASP A 108 -29.70 -0.62 5.03
N ILE A 109 -28.73 -0.76 5.93
CA ILE A 109 -28.39 0.28 6.89
C ILE A 109 -26.88 0.53 6.84
N TYR A 110 -26.50 1.77 6.58
CA TYR A 110 -25.13 2.25 6.79
C TYR A 110 -25.09 3.19 7.98
N GLU A 111 -24.11 3.01 8.85
CA GLU A 111 -23.81 3.89 9.97
C GLU A 111 -22.31 4.16 10.02
N GLY A 112 -21.90 5.40 9.81
CA GLY A 112 -20.49 5.73 9.74
C GLY A 112 -20.20 7.13 9.28
N THR A 113 -18.95 7.37 8.89
CA THR A 113 -18.51 8.66 8.40
C THR A 113 -18.80 8.82 6.89
N TRP A 114 -19.07 10.06 6.50
CA TRP A 114 -19.43 10.51 5.15
C TRP A 114 -18.52 11.67 4.75
N LYS A 115 -18.13 11.72 3.48
CA LYS A 115 -17.41 12.85 2.90
C LYS A 115 -17.95 13.08 1.49
N GLU A 116 -18.37 14.31 1.19
CA GLU A 116 -18.86 14.68 -0.15
C GLU A 116 -19.92 13.71 -0.71
N GLY A 117 -20.86 13.26 0.13
CA GLY A 117 -21.94 12.38 -0.33
C GLY A 117 -21.63 10.87 -0.28
N VAL A 118 -20.37 10.46 -0.08
CA VAL A 118 -19.95 9.05 -0.11
C VAL A 118 -19.46 8.56 1.25
N HIS A 119 -19.51 7.24 1.46
CA HIS A 119 -18.95 6.60 2.65
C HIS A 119 -17.43 6.80 2.71
N GLU A 120 -16.92 7.22 3.85
CA GLU A 120 -15.51 7.53 4.07
C GLU A 120 -15.12 7.23 5.52
N GLY A 121 -13.89 6.83 5.79
CA GLY A 121 -13.44 6.56 7.16
C GLY A 121 -14.06 5.28 7.73
N ASN A 122 -14.46 5.24 9.00
CA ASN A 122 -15.02 4.03 9.61
C ASN A 122 -16.53 3.98 9.48
N GLY A 123 -17.07 2.79 9.23
CA GLY A 123 -18.51 2.58 9.12
C GLY A 123 -18.93 1.12 9.21
N ARG A 124 -20.19 0.92 9.57
CA ARG A 124 -20.89 -0.36 9.60
C ARG A 124 -21.95 -0.35 8.50
N TYR A 125 -21.94 -1.38 7.66
CA TYR A 125 -22.99 -1.63 6.69
C TYR A 125 -23.66 -2.97 7.04
N SER A 126 -24.96 -2.94 7.24
CA SER A 126 -25.79 -4.12 7.49
C SER A 126 -26.72 -4.29 6.29
N TRP A 127 -26.58 -5.41 5.57
CA TRP A 127 -27.48 -5.73 4.47
C TRP A 127 -28.73 -6.41 5.02
N ASN A 128 -29.87 -6.17 4.37
CA ASN A 128 -31.14 -6.81 4.73
C ASN A 128 -31.07 -8.36 4.64
N CYS A 129 -30.17 -8.91 3.81
CA CYS A 129 -29.94 -10.34 3.72
C CYS A 129 -29.20 -10.94 4.93
N GLY A 130 -28.82 -10.15 5.94
CA GLY A 130 -28.13 -10.59 7.15
C GLY A 130 -26.61 -10.52 7.08
N ASN A 131 -26.03 -10.17 5.92
CA ASN A 131 -24.60 -9.87 5.82
C ASN A 131 -24.29 -8.58 6.60
N MET A 132 -23.04 -8.46 7.07
CA MET A 132 -22.60 -7.26 7.78
C MET A 132 -21.11 -7.00 7.60
N TYR A 133 -20.77 -5.75 7.34
CA TYR A 133 -19.40 -5.26 7.25
C TYR A 133 -19.17 -4.18 8.29
N ILE A 134 -18.06 -4.26 9.01
CA ILE A 134 -17.61 -3.24 9.95
C ILE A 134 -16.14 -2.96 9.64
N GLY A 135 -15.82 -1.76 9.19
CA GLY A 135 -14.44 -1.44 8.82
C GLY A 135 -14.27 -0.08 8.20
N CYS A 136 -13.11 0.11 7.56
CA CYS A 136 -12.80 1.35 6.88
C CYS A 136 -13.45 1.39 5.47
N TRP A 137 -13.73 2.60 5.00
CA TRP A 137 -14.36 2.97 3.74
C TRP A 137 -13.55 4.09 3.10
N LYS A 138 -13.43 4.06 1.78
CA LYS A 138 -12.79 5.12 1.00
C LYS A 138 -13.53 5.27 -0.32
N GLY A 139 -14.05 6.47 -0.61
CA GLY A 139 -14.78 6.73 -1.85
C GLY A 139 -15.96 5.78 -2.08
N GLY A 140 -16.72 5.46 -1.03
CA GLY A 140 -17.89 4.60 -1.11
C GLY A 140 -17.60 3.08 -1.18
N LYS A 141 -16.33 2.66 -1.14
CA LYS A 141 -15.94 1.24 -1.20
C LYS A 141 -15.27 0.79 0.09
N MET A 142 -15.45 -0.48 0.45
CA MET A 142 -14.72 -1.10 1.57
C MET A 142 -13.21 -1.04 1.27
N SER A 143 -12.44 -0.55 2.24
CA SER A 143 -11.01 -0.32 2.09
C SER A 143 -10.33 -0.45 3.45
N GLY A 144 -9.02 -0.71 3.50
CA GLY A 144 -8.30 -0.79 4.77
C GLY A 144 -8.71 -2.00 5.61
N ARG A 145 -8.67 -1.90 6.94
CA ARG A 145 -9.02 -3.02 7.82
C ARG A 145 -10.53 -3.11 8.03
N GLY A 146 -11.08 -4.32 7.95
CA GLY A 146 -12.52 -4.55 8.16
C GLY A 146 -12.88 -6.01 8.39
N VAL A 147 -14.04 -6.21 9.01
CA VAL A 147 -14.64 -7.50 9.29
C VAL A 147 -15.92 -7.66 8.50
N MET A 148 -15.99 -8.68 7.65
CA MET A 148 -17.22 -9.12 6.99
C MET A 148 -17.75 -10.36 7.70
N LYS A 149 -19.05 -10.36 7.98
CA LYS A 149 -19.80 -11.52 8.45
C LYS A 149 -20.89 -11.82 7.43
N TRP A 150 -20.97 -13.06 7.00
CA TRP A 150 -21.99 -13.51 6.08
C TRP A 150 -23.14 -14.19 6.83
N ALA A 151 -24.34 -14.14 6.25
CA ALA A 151 -25.52 -14.78 6.82
C ALA A 151 -25.38 -16.30 6.98
N ASN A 152 -24.50 -16.93 6.19
CA ASN A 152 -24.18 -18.36 6.29
C ASN A 152 -23.31 -18.71 7.52
N GLY A 153 -22.83 -17.72 8.29
CA GLY A 153 -21.97 -17.92 9.47
C GLY A 153 -20.48 -17.73 9.21
N ASP A 154 -20.06 -17.59 7.95
CA ASP A 154 -18.67 -17.30 7.60
C ASP A 154 -18.26 -15.91 8.09
N LEU A 155 -16.97 -15.75 8.37
CA LEU A 155 -16.39 -14.49 8.82
C LEU A 155 -15.02 -14.27 8.18
N TYR A 156 -14.78 -13.04 7.73
CA TYR A 156 -13.47 -12.59 7.28
C TYR A 156 -13.04 -11.35 8.06
N ASP A 157 -11.92 -11.43 8.77
CA ASP A 157 -11.25 -10.30 9.42
C ASP A 157 -9.92 -10.05 8.70
N GLY A 158 -9.81 -8.94 7.98
CA GLY A 158 -8.62 -8.69 7.17
C GLY A 158 -8.59 -7.32 6.51
N LEU A 159 -7.71 -7.21 5.51
CA LEU A 159 -7.59 -6.00 4.70
C LEU A 159 -8.54 -6.06 3.49
N TRP A 160 -8.99 -4.89 3.06
CA TRP A 160 -9.92 -4.67 1.97
C TRP A 160 -9.34 -3.60 1.04
N LEU A 161 -9.58 -3.76 -0.26
CA LEU A 161 -9.21 -2.79 -1.27
C LEU A 161 -10.31 -2.75 -2.34
N ASN A 162 -10.90 -1.57 -2.54
CA ASN A 162 -11.94 -1.35 -3.55
C ASN A 162 -13.13 -2.34 -3.46
N GLY A 163 -13.55 -2.72 -2.25
CA GLY A 163 -14.65 -3.66 -2.04
C GLY A 163 -14.24 -5.14 -2.00
N LEU A 164 -12.98 -5.46 -2.30
CA LEU A 164 -12.50 -6.85 -2.36
C LEU A 164 -11.55 -7.17 -1.21
N ARG A 165 -11.58 -8.42 -0.74
CA ARG A 165 -10.57 -8.95 0.21
C ARG A 165 -9.17 -8.78 -0.39
N HIS A 166 -8.24 -8.22 0.37
CA HIS A 166 -6.89 -7.93 -0.11
C HIS A 166 -5.89 -8.08 1.05
N GLY A 167 -4.61 -8.28 0.76
CA GLY A 167 -3.57 -8.36 1.80
C GLY A 167 -3.79 -9.52 2.79
N TYR A 168 -3.25 -9.40 4.00
CA TYR A 168 -3.37 -10.45 5.02
C TYR A 168 -4.76 -10.45 5.68
N GLY A 169 -5.29 -11.64 5.98
CA GLY A 169 -6.56 -11.80 6.67
C GLY A 169 -6.75 -13.17 7.31
N ILE A 170 -7.87 -13.30 7.99
CA ILE A 170 -8.31 -14.52 8.67
C ILE A 170 -9.71 -14.80 8.18
N TYR A 171 -9.90 -15.98 7.60
CA TYR A 171 -11.20 -16.48 7.20
C TYR A 171 -11.62 -17.62 8.13
N ARG A 172 -12.77 -17.47 8.77
CA ARG A 172 -13.39 -18.51 9.59
C ARG A 172 -14.60 -19.04 8.84
N PHE A 173 -14.60 -20.33 8.60
CA PHE A 173 -15.70 -21.04 7.97
C PHE A 173 -16.78 -21.34 8.99
N ALA A 174 -18.03 -21.43 8.54
CA ALA A 174 -19.18 -21.77 9.38
C ALA A 174 -19.05 -23.14 10.05
N ASP A 175 -18.32 -24.08 9.43
CA ASP A 175 -18.00 -25.40 9.99
C ASP A 175 -16.97 -25.36 11.15
N GLY A 176 -16.41 -24.20 11.45
CA GLY A 176 -15.38 -24.01 12.48
C GLY A 176 -13.94 -24.14 11.99
N GLY A 177 -13.71 -24.33 10.69
CA GLY A 177 -12.38 -24.27 10.08
C GLY A 177 -11.82 -22.85 10.04
N TYR A 178 -10.50 -22.74 9.94
CA TYR A 178 -9.80 -21.45 9.85
C TYR A 178 -8.79 -21.45 8.71
N TYR A 179 -8.69 -20.32 8.02
CA TYR A 179 -7.61 -20.04 7.08
C TYR A 179 -6.97 -18.69 7.38
N PHE A 180 -5.66 -18.70 7.59
CA PHE A 180 -4.83 -17.53 7.80
C PHE A 180 -3.95 -17.36 6.56
N GLY A 181 -4.05 -16.25 5.86
CA GLY A 181 -3.30 -16.13 4.61
C GLY A 181 -3.33 -14.74 4.00
N THR A 182 -3.04 -14.68 2.72
CA THR A 182 -3.08 -13.45 1.94
C THR A 182 -4.11 -13.55 0.82
N TRP A 183 -4.73 -12.42 0.48
CA TRP A 183 -5.70 -12.28 -0.59
C TRP A 183 -5.23 -11.22 -1.58
N SER A 184 -5.65 -11.37 -2.82
CA SER A 184 -5.46 -10.37 -3.88
C SER A 184 -6.70 -10.36 -4.75
N ASN A 185 -7.36 -9.20 -4.81
CA ASN A 185 -8.61 -8.98 -5.55
C ASN A 185 -9.69 -10.02 -5.25
N GLY A 186 -9.91 -10.29 -3.95
CA GLY A 186 -10.96 -11.20 -3.49
C GLY A 186 -10.53 -12.66 -3.41
N LEU A 187 -9.44 -13.05 -4.06
CA LEU A 187 -8.98 -14.44 -4.17
C LEU A 187 -7.82 -14.73 -3.20
N LYS A 188 -7.75 -15.95 -2.64
CA LYS A 188 -6.59 -16.39 -1.86
C LYS A 188 -5.35 -16.37 -2.74
N ASP A 189 -4.28 -15.74 -2.30
CA ASP A 189 -3.09 -15.53 -3.13
C ASP A 189 -1.84 -15.43 -2.27
N GLY A 190 -0.91 -16.37 -2.42
CA GLY A 190 0.27 -16.59 -1.58
C GLY A 190 0.10 -17.70 -0.53
N LYS A 191 1.08 -17.79 0.39
CA LYS A 191 1.11 -18.79 1.47
C LYS A 191 0.10 -18.49 2.57
N GLY A 192 -0.50 -19.54 3.12
CA GLY A 192 -1.37 -19.49 4.29
C GLY A 192 -1.43 -20.80 5.06
N LEU A 193 -2.01 -20.75 6.26
CA LEU A 193 -2.23 -21.90 7.13
C LEU A 193 -3.72 -22.21 7.17
N PHE A 194 -4.08 -23.46 6.91
CA PHE A 194 -5.43 -23.97 7.00
C PHE A 194 -5.55 -24.96 8.16
N TYR A 195 -6.53 -24.71 9.01
CA TYR A 195 -6.93 -25.55 10.14
C TYR A 195 -8.31 -26.12 9.83
N PRO A 196 -8.43 -27.45 9.62
CA PRO A 196 -9.74 -28.09 9.47
C PRO A 196 -10.64 -27.90 10.70
N ALA A 197 -11.94 -28.04 10.50
CA ALA A 197 -12.92 -28.06 11.59
C ALA A 197 -12.52 -29.06 12.69
N GLY A 198 -12.64 -28.66 13.96
CA GLY A 198 -12.26 -29.49 15.11
C GLY A 198 -10.77 -29.43 15.52
N SER A 199 -9.91 -28.72 14.78
CA SER A 199 -8.50 -28.56 15.15
C SER A 199 -8.31 -27.75 16.45
N LYS A 200 -7.47 -28.23 17.37
CA LYS A 200 -7.14 -27.52 18.62
C LYS A 200 -6.20 -26.34 18.33
N HIS A 201 -6.70 -25.11 18.41
CA HIS A 201 -5.88 -23.91 18.23
C HIS A 201 -5.29 -23.41 19.58
N PRO A 202 -3.96 -23.24 19.72
CA PRO A 202 -3.35 -22.75 20.97
C PRO A 202 -3.69 -21.29 21.38
N TYR A 203 -4.31 -20.48 20.51
CA TYR A 203 -4.49 -19.03 20.73
C TYR A 203 -5.95 -18.56 20.81
N LEU A 204 -6.94 -19.41 20.51
CA LEU A 204 -8.36 -19.02 20.59
C LEU A 204 -8.86 -18.85 22.05
N LYS A 205 -8.21 -19.48 23.04
CA LYS A 205 -8.56 -19.27 24.47
C LYS A 205 -8.36 -17.82 24.93
N LYS A 206 -7.44 -17.05 24.33
CA LYS A 206 -7.18 -15.66 24.75
C LYS A 206 -8.06 -14.64 24.04
N TRP A 207 -8.55 -14.98 22.84
CA TRP A 207 -9.33 -14.07 22.01
C TRP A 207 -10.85 -14.18 22.26
N CYS A 208 -11.35 -15.35 22.66
CA CYS A 208 -12.74 -15.51 23.11
C CYS A 208 -12.95 -15.04 24.56
N SER A 209 -11.94 -15.17 25.43
CA SER A 209 -12.07 -14.82 26.87
C SER A 209 -11.96 -13.32 27.15
N SER A 210 -11.39 -12.52 26.24
CA SER A 210 -11.32 -11.05 26.39
C SER A 210 -12.64 -10.34 26.06
N ARG A 211 -13.75 -11.07 26.04
CA ARG A 211 -15.08 -10.56 25.64
C ARG A 211 -16.24 -11.01 26.54
N ASN A 212 -15.99 -11.86 27.54
CA ASN A 212 -17.02 -12.43 28.42
C ASN A 212 -16.70 -12.24 29.93
N SER A 213 -16.10 -11.13 30.33
CA SER A 213 -15.89 -10.84 31.76
C SER A 213 -16.46 -9.48 32.11
N GLU A 214 -17.79 -9.40 32.15
CA GLU A 214 -18.52 -8.40 32.93
C GLU A 214 -19.91 -8.98 33.19
N ASN A 215 -20.04 -9.68 34.31
CA ASN A 215 -21.30 -9.99 34.98
C ASN A 215 -20.94 -10.36 36.41
N ASP A 216 -20.76 -9.35 37.25
CA ASP A 216 -20.93 -9.45 38.70
C ASP A 216 -21.18 -8.05 39.25
N GLU A 217 -22.45 -7.67 39.29
CA GLU A 217 -22.94 -6.48 39.98
C GLU A 217 -23.35 -6.87 41.40
N LYS A 218 -22.61 -6.41 42.42
CA LYS A 218 -23.14 -6.26 43.78
C LYS A 218 -22.56 -5.02 44.48
N ASN A 219 -23.45 -4.04 44.67
CA ASN A 219 -23.64 -3.15 45.82
C ASN A 219 -22.41 -2.55 46.52
N LEU A 220 -22.31 -1.22 46.53
CA LEU A 220 -22.46 -0.37 47.74
C LEU A 220 -22.12 1.11 47.43
N LEU A 221 -22.88 2.01 48.08
CA LEU A 221 -22.91 3.47 47.96
C LEU A 221 -21.59 4.19 48.33
N PRO A 222 -21.37 5.46 47.90
CA PRO A 222 -20.15 6.21 48.18
C PRO A 222 -20.24 7.06 49.47
N GLU A 223 -19.17 7.05 50.28
CA GLU A 223 -18.91 8.01 51.36
C GLU A 223 -17.57 8.74 51.14
N GLU A 224 -17.50 10.00 51.59
CA GLU A 224 -16.46 11.00 51.32
C GLU A 224 -15.18 10.90 52.18
N LYS A 225 -14.01 11.07 51.53
CA LYS A 225 -12.73 11.73 51.97
C LYS A 225 -12.02 11.23 53.27
N PRO A 226 -10.74 11.59 53.60
CA PRO A 226 -9.81 12.56 52.98
C PRO A 226 -8.33 12.09 52.76
N GLN A 227 -7.56 12.94 52.07
CA GLN A 227 -6.10 12.94 51.94
C GLN A 227 -5.35 13.26 53.24
N ARG A 228 -4.13 12.70 53.41
CA ARG A 228 -2.92 13.27 54.07
C ARG A 228 -1.68 12.48 53.58
N SER A 229 -0.80 13.07 52.78
CA SER A 229 0.44 13.82 53.10
C SER A 229 1.55 13.00 53.79
N ILE A 230 2.78 13.06 53.26
CA ILE A 230 4.03 13.41 53.99
C ILE A 230 5.21 13.63 53.02
N VAL A 231 6.02 14.59 53.43
CA VAL A 231 7.06 15.41 52.76
C VAL A 231 8.45 14.76 52.74
N LYS A 232 9.34 15.23 51.83
CA LYS A 232 10.74 15.74 52.05
C LYS A 232 11.52 15.68 50.72
N ARG A 233 12.38 16.61 50.30
CA ARG A 233 12.97 17.83 50.89
C ARG A 233 13.64 18.62 49.75
N SER A 234 13.72 19.95 49.91
CA SER A 234 14.43 20.89 49.05
C SER A 234 15.94 20.97 49.34
N LEU A 235 16.71 21.54 48.40
CA LEU A 235 17.90 22.32 48.71
C LEU A 235 17.85 23.70 48.00
N SER A 236 18.07 24.70 48.85
CA SER A 236 18.17 26.17 48.83
C SER A 236 19.30 26.75 47.93
N GLU A 237 19.51 28.05 47.68
CA GLU A 237 18.85 29.37 47.84
C GLU A 237 19.82 30.45 47.25
N LYS A 238 19.31 31.69 47.11
CA LYS A 238 19.98 33.03 47.25
C LYS A 238 20.15 33.93 46.00
N ILE A 239 19.10 34.71 45.74
CA ILE A 239 18.96 36.19 45.87
C ILE A 239 20.17 37.10 45.55
N SER A 240 19.97 38.07 44.64
CA SER A 240 20.09 39.51 44.96
C SER A 240 19.47 40.44 43.89
N ALA A 241 18.96 41.57 44.36
CA ALA A 241 18.07 42.52 43.70
C ALA A 241 18.79 43.70 43.02
N GLY A 242 18.07 44.38 42.11
CA GLY A 242 18.39 45.72 41.60
C GLY A 242 17.29 46.21 40.65
N GLY A 243 16.50 47.19 41.08
CA GLY A 243 15.37 47.74 40.32
C GLY A 243 15.70 48.96 39.47
N ILE A 244 14.74 49.40 38.65
CA ILE A 244 14.28 50.80 38.44
C ILE A 244 13.03 50.78 37.54
N LEU A 245 12.06 51.62 37.92
CA LEU A 245 10.72 51.82 37.35
C LEU A 245 10.71 52.60 36.01
N LYS A 246 9.65 52.40 35.21
CA LYS A 246 8.71 53.47 34.80
C LYS A 246 7.47 52.94 34.04
N SER A 247 6.29 53.21 34.62
CA SER A 247 5.00 53.70 34.05
C SER A 247 4.55 53.22 32.66
N SER A 248 3.29 52.87 32.35
CA SER A 248 1.98 53.28 32.89
C SER A 248 0.89 52.28 32.44
N SER A 249 -0.18 52.23 33.23
CA SER A 249 -1.36 51.37 33.19
C SER A 249 -2.20 51.43 31.91
N ARG A 250 -2.62 50.24 31.45
CA ARG A 250 -3.74 50.01 30.51
C ARG A 250 -4.97 49.57 31.32
N ILE A 251 -6.10 50.20 31.04
CA ILE A 251 -7.44 49.67 31.37
C ILE A 251 -8.05 49.10 30.08
N SER A 252 -8.83 48.05 30.32
CA SER A 252 -9.23 46.93 29.48
C SER A 252 -10.14 47.22 28.28
N HIS A 253 -9.82 46.59 27.15
CA HIS A 253 -10.81 46.03 26.23
C HIS A 253 -10.56 44.53 26.06
N ARG A 254 -11.65 43.79 26.22
CA ARG A 254 -11.75 42.33 26.35
C ARG A 254 -11.60 41.69 24.96
N GLY A 255 -10.56 40.89 24.77
CA GLY A 255 -10.34 40.07 23.58
C GLY A 255 -9.50 38.86 23.95
N VAL A 256 -10.14 37.75 24.29
CA VAL A 256 -9.45 36.50 24.64
C VAL A 256 -9.48 35.59 23.43
N SER A 257 -8.33 35.45 22.78
CA SER A 257 -7.99 34.29 21.97
C SER A 257 -7.83 33.09 22.89
N PHE A 258 -8.67 32.07 22.76
CA PHE A 258 -8.47 30.82 23.47
C PHE A 258 -7.68 29.85 22.59
N ARG A 259 -6.51 29.49 23.12
CA ARG A 259 -5.60 28.48 22.61
C ARG A 259 -5.98 27.21 23.36
N GLU A 260 -6.72 26.31 22.73
CA GLU A 260 -7.13 25.06 23.36
C GLU A 260 -6.22 23.92 22.92
N THR A 261 -5.66 23.28 23.94
CA THR A 261 -4.72 22.17 23.88
C THR A 261 -5.56 20.91 23.92
N TRP A 262 -5.67 20.18 22.81
CA TRP A 262 -6.38 18.90 22.82
C TRP A 262 -5.39 17.76 23.07
N SER A 263 -5.38 17.35 24.34
CA SER A 263 -4.88 16.08 24.82
C SER A 263 -5.65 14.92 24.19
N ARG A 264 -4.90 13.91 23.75
CA ARG A 264 -5.41 12.57 23.43
C ARG A 264 -6.14 12.00 24.66
N SER A 265 -7.46 11.91 24.58
CA SER A 265 -8.25 11.01 25.43
C SER A 265 -9.09 10.12 24.53
N ASP A 266 -8.77 8.84 24.60
CA ASP A 266 -9.52 7.72 24.03
C ASP A 266 -10.88 7.63 24.76
N SER A 267 -11.98 7.77 24.03
CA SER A 267 -13.31 7.50 24.59
C SER A 267 -14.26 7.02 23.49
N SER A 268 -14.22 5.71 23.22
CA SER A 268 -15.34 5.01 22.59
C SER A 268 -16.35 4.71 23.69
N ARG A 269 -17.46 5.46 23.74
CA ARG A 269 -18.64 5.11 24.54
C ARG A 269 -19.46 4.10 23.76
N GLU A 270 -19.61 2.92 24.35
CA GLU A 270 -20.39 1.80 23.86
C GLU A 270 -21.90 2.09 23.97
N PHE A 271 -22.66 1.65 22.97
CA PHE A 271 -24.12 1.57 23.02
C PHE A 271 -24.54 0.11 22.84
N LEU A 272 -25.33 -0.37 23.80
CA LEU A 272 -25.94 -1.69 23.90
C LEU A 272 -27.12 -1.83 22.93
N CYS A 273 -27.27 -3.01 22.33
CA CYS A 273 -28.56 -3.57 21.95
C CYS A 273 -28.57 -5.04 22.35
N ASN A 274 -29.48 -5.39 23.25
CA ASN A 274 -29.89 -6.75 23.57
C ASN A 274 -30.63 -7.34 22.36
N ASP A 275 -30.34 -8.59 22.03
CA ASP A 275 -31.41 -9.54 21.77
C ASP A 275 -30.92 -10.98 22.01
N SER A 276 -31.72 -11.68 22.81
CA SER A 276 -31.44 -12.98 23.41
C SER A 276 -32.35 -14.05 22.81
N SER A 277 -31.76 -14.94 22.02
CA SER A 277 -32.16 -16.34 21.83
C SER A 277 -31.00 -17.01 21.07
N CYS A 278 -30.36 -18.08 21.53
CA CYS A 278 -30.93 -19.38 21.88
C CYS A 278 -30.17 -20.00 23.07
N ALA A 279 -30.92 -20.46 24.07
CA ALA A 279 -30.42 -21.28 25.16
C ALA A 279 -30.19 -22.72 24.66
N LEU A 280 -29.00 -23.28 24.92
CA LEU A 280 -28.71 -24.70 24.79
C LEU A 280 -28.89 -25.37 26.17
N SER A 281 -29.82 -26.33 26.21
CA SER A 281 -30.10 -27.20 27.35
C SER A 281 -28.93 -28.16 27.61
N HIS A 282 -28.40 -28.12 28.82
CA HIS A 282 -27.49 -29.15 29.35
C HIS A 282 -28.26 -30.43 29.68
N ALA A 283 -27.81 -31.56 29.14
CA ALA A 283 -28.11 -32.89 29.68
C ALA A 283 -26.80 -33.64 29.92
N TYR A 284 -26.58 -34.00 31.18
CA TYR A 284 -25.48 -34.84 31.65
C TYR A 284 -25.83 -36.32 31.46
N GLY A 285 -24.86 -37.14 31.06
CA GLY A 285 -24.97 -38.59 31.20
C GLY A 285 -23.85 -39.39 30.53
N GLY A 286 -23.09 -40.13 31.35
CA GLY A 286 -22.53 -41.43 30.96
C GLY A 286 -21.10 -41.45 30.42
N SER A 287 -20.28 -42.31 31.00
CA SER A 287 -18.84 -42.45 30.78
C SER A 287 -18.50 -43.61 29.82
N GLN A 288 -17.30 -43.51 29.24
CA GLN A 288 -16.42 -44.55 28.69
C GLN A 288 -16.45 -44.91 27.18
N ASN A 289 -15.25 -44.71 26.61
CA ASN A 289 -14.50 -45.55 25.66
C ASN A 289 -14.39 -45.13 24.17
N LEU A 290 -13.13 -44.84 23.82
CA LEU A 290 -12.41 -44.98 22.55
C LEU A 290 -13.03 -44.39 21.27
N SER A 291 -12.44 -43.29 20.81
CA SER A 291 -12.00 -43.17 19.40
C SER A 291 -10.96 -42.07 19.25
N GLN A 292 -9.77 -42.51 18.81
CA GLN A 292 -8.70 -41.81 18.11
C GLN A 292 -8.44 -40.32 18.42
N ASP A 293 -7.24 -40.05 18.96
CA ASP A 293 -6.52 -38.81 18.74
C ASP A 293 -6.49 -38.50 17.23
N ASN A 294 -7.43 -37.68 16.75
CA ASN A 294 -7.28 -36.98 15.49
C ASN A 294 -6.17 -35.94 15.71
N ASP A 295 -4.94 -36.36 15.41
CA ASP A 295 -3.78 -35.50 15.27
C ASP A 295 -4.15 -34.38 14.30
N ALA A 296 -4.42 -33.19 14.85
CA ALA A 296 -4.97 -32.07 14.09
C ALA A 296 -3.91 -31.56 13.11
N SER A 297 -3.89 -32.18 11.93
CA SER A 297 -2.98 -31.87 10.84
C SER A 297 -3.23 -30.44 10.37
N VAL A 298 -2.26 -29.56 10.59
CA VAL A 298 -2.30 -28.18 10.09
C VAL A 298 -1.72 -28.19 8.69
N TYR A 299 -2.43 -27.59 7.74
CA TYR A 299 -1.98 -27.56 6.35
C TYR A 299 -1.36 -26.20 6.04
N GLU A 300 -0.09 -26.19 5.66
CA GLU A 300 0.53 -25.05 5.01
C GLU A 300 0.17 -25.12 3.51
N ARG A 301 -0.60 -24.13 3.05
CA ARG A 301 -1.15 -24.07 1.69
C ARG A 301 -0.65 -22.83 0.96
N GLU A 302 -0.17 -22.99 -0.25
CA GLU A 302 0.16 -21.87 -1.14
C GLU A 302 -0.90 -21.77 -2.25
N TYR A 303 -1.50 -20.60 -2.38
CA TYR A 303 -2.48 -20.32 -3.42
C TYR A 303 -1.90 -19.35 -4.45
N MET A 304 -2.40 -19.43 -5.66
CA MET A 304 -2.17 -18.46 -6.73
C MET A 304 -3.51 -18.08 -7.32
N GLN A 305 -3.92 -16.83 -7.15
CA GLN A 305 -5.20 -16.33 -7.69
C GLN A 305 -6.40 -17.27 -7.40
N GLY A 306 -6.48 -17.78 -6.18
CA GLY A 306 -7.53 -18.67 -5.69
C GLY A 306 -7.29 -20.16 -5.93
N VAL A 307 -6.30 -20.55 -6.74
CA VAL A 307 -5.98 -21.95 -7.02
C VAL A 307 -4.90 -22.43 -6.05
N LEU A 308 -5.14 -23.54 -5.35
CA LEU A 308 -4.14 -24.20 -4.51
C LEU A 308 -3.05 -24.79 -5.40
N ILE A 309 -1.79 -24.44 -5.16
CA ILE A 309 -0.64 -24.91 -5.94
C ILE A 309 0.32 -25.79 -5.15
N LYS A 310 0.29 -25.67 -3.82
CA LYS A 310 1.16 -26.41 -2.93
C LYS A 310 0.47 -26.67 -1.60
N GLU A 311 0.60 -27.88 -1.11
CA GLU A 311 0.12 -28.27 0.22
C GLU A 311 1.21 -29.06 0.94
N LYS A 312 1.46 -28.68 2.20
CA LYS A 312 2.40 -29.34 3.10
C LYS A 312 1.73 -29.56 4.44
N ILE A 313 1.82 -30.78 4.95
CA ILE A 313 1.28 -31.13 6.27
C ILE A 313 2.33 -30.75 7.33
N ARG A 314 1.94 -29.95 8.33
CA ARG A 314 2.76 -29.72 9.53
C ARG A 314 2.23 -30.57 10.68
N SER A 315 3.07 -31.47 11.19
CA SER A 315 2.82 -32.10 12.48
C SER A 315 3.05 -31.08 13.61
N HIS A 316 2.32 -31.23 14.72
CA HIS A 316 2.30 -30.24 15.81
C HIS A 316 3.68 -30.05 16.50
N ALA A 317 4.68 -30.88 16.17
CA ALA A 317 6.05 -30.86 16.68
C ALA A 317 6.95 -29.77 16.09
N GLU A 318 6.62 -29.21 14.91
CA GLU A 318 7.49 -28.26 14.18
C GLU A 318 7.06 -26.78 14.28
N ILE A 319 6.07 -26.46 15.12
CA ILE A 319 5.74 -25.05 15.38
C ILE A 319 6.87 -24.48 16.24
N PRO A 320 7.64 -23.46 15.78
CA PRO A 320 8.63 -22.84 16.64
C PRO A 320 7.88 -22.25 17.83
N ARG A 321 8.10 -22.82 19.02
CA ARG A 321 7.70 -22.21 20.28
C ARG A 321 8.41 -20.86 20.33
N LYS A 322 7.77 -19.78 19.89
CA LYS A 322 8.10 -18.44 20.35
C LYS A 322 7.72 -18.39 21.82
N GLN A 323 8.56 -18.99 22.66
CA GLN A 323 8.64 -18.60 24.06
C GLN A 323 8.90 -17.10 24.01
N LYS A 324 7.98 -16.32 24.60
CA LYS A 324 8.32 -15.00 25.09
C LYS A 324 9.39 -15.22 26.15
N GLU A 325 10.66 -15.24 25.74
CA GLU A 325 11.75 -14.97 26.66
C GLU A 325 11.53 -13.54 27.17
N HIS A 326 10.99 -13.45 28.38
CA HIS A 326 11.28 -12.32 29.24
C HIS A 326 12.79 -12.32 29.47
N LYS A 327 13.56 -11.65 28.60
CA LYS A 327 14.96 -11.35 28.91
C LYS A 327 14.98 -10.22 29.92
N ALA A 328 15.07 -10.63 31.18
CA ALA A 328 15.65 -9.83 32.23
C ALA A 328 17.03 -9.35 31.77
N PHE A 329 17.32 -8.08 32.06
CA PHE A 329 18.60 -7.44 31.83
C PHE A 329 19.72 -8.24 32.49
N HIS A 330 20.64 -8.75 31.68
CA HIS A 330 22.01 -8.95 32.12
C HIS A 330 22.94 -8.37 31.06
N ALA A 331 23.73 -7.39 31.51
CA ALA A 331 24.79 -6.74 30.78
C ALA A 331 26.00 -7.67 30.64
N ASP A 332 26.90 -7.25 29.74
CA ASP A 332 28.23 -7.76 29.37
C ASP A 332 28.26 -8.56 28.06
N GLU A 333 29.13 -8.32 27.08
CA GLU A 333 30.32 -7.46 27.03
C GLU A 333 30.61 -7.04 25.57
N VAL A 334 31.15 -5.84 25.40
CA VAL A 334 31.37 -5.12 24.14
C VAL A 334 32.54 -5.70 23.34
N LYS A 335 32.38 -5.89 22.02
CA LYS A 335 33.49 -5.78 21.04
C LYS A 335 33.05 -5.23 19.66
N LYS A 336 33.36 -3.94 19.47
CA LYS A 336 33.66 -3.14 18.25
C LYS A 336 32.56 -2.80 17.21
N SER A 337 31.83 -1.73 17.58
CA SER A 337 31.54 -0.49 16.81
C SER A 337 31.16 -0.57 15.31
N SER A 338 29.85 -0.54 15.05
CA SER A 338 29.25 0.08 13.86
C SER A 338 28.21 1.11 14.33
N CYS A 339 28.28 2.31 13.77
CA CYS A 339 27.69 3.54 14.30
C CYS A 339 26.20 3.72 14.02
N TYR A 340 25.33 2.86 14.53
CA TYR A 340 23.89 3.13 14.58
C TYR A 340 23.29 2.50 15.82
N ASN A 341 23.19 3.29 16.88
CA ASN A 341 22.15 3.20 17.91
C ASN A 341 22.20 4.53 18.66
N ILE A 342 21.02 5.00 19.10
CA ILE A 342 20.69 6.31 19.72
C ILE A 342 19.96 7.25 18.72
N PHE A 343 18.64 7.39 18.92
CA PHE A 343 17.59 8.17 18.21
C PHE A 343 16.79 7.46 17.10
N ASP A 344 16.03 6.42 17.45
CA ASP A 344 15.44 5.44 16.52
C ASP A 344 13.94 5.66 16.19
N GLY A 345 13.58 6.85 15.71
CA GLY A 345 12.24 7.09 15.16
C GLY A 345 12.04 8.50 14.61
N HIS A 346 12.32 9.51 15.46
CA HIS A 346 12.28 10.91 15.02
C HIS A 346 13.30 11.22 13.92
N TRP A 347 14.45 10.52 13.90
CA TRP A 347 15.51 10.78 12.94
C TRP A 347 15.11 10.40 11.51
N SER A 348 14.41 9.27 11.32
CA SER A 348 13.86 8.87 10.02
C SER A 348 12.78 9.85 9.54
N GLN A 349 11.91 10.30 10.45
CA GLN A 349 10.86 11.28 10.14
C GLN A 349 11.42 12.61 9.60
N TYR A 350 12.44 13.17 10.25
CA TYR A 350 13.09 14.40 9.76
C TYR A 350 13.79 14.20 8.42
N LEU A 351 14.40 13.03 8.22
CA LEU A 351 15.11 12.72 6.99
C LEU A 351 14.15 12.65 5.79
N ARG A 352 13.00 12.00 5.97
CA ARG A 352 11.90 11.96 5.01
C ARG A 352 11.42 13.37 4.67
N LEU A 353 11.09 14.18 5.68
CA LEU A 353 10.56 15.53 5.47
C LEU A 353 11.59 16.42 4.75
N ASN A 354 12.86 16.36 5.16
CA ASN A 354 13.95 17.11 4.50
C ASN A 354 14.16 16.70 3.04
N LEU A 355 14.00 15.41 2.75
CA LEU A 355 14.12 14.88 1.39
C LEU A 355 12.97 15.40 0.51
N GLN A 356 11.74 15.35 1.00
CA GLN A 356 10.56 15.87 0.29
C GLN A 356 10.68 17.38 0.01
N LEU A 357 11.06 18.16 1.02
CA LEU A 357 11.28 19.62 0.87
C LEU A 357 12.37 19.93 -0.17
N GLY A 358 13.51 19.23 -0.09
CA GLY A 358 14.63 19.44 -1.01
C GLY A 358 14.33 19.07 -2.46
N ILE A 359 13.65 17.94 -2.68
CA ILE A 359 13.21 17.51 -4.01
C ILE A 359 12.19 18.50 -4.57
N ARG A 360 11.16 18.85 -3.79
CA ARG A 360 10.11 19.81 -4.20
C ARG A 360 10.72 21.15 -4.63
N TYR A 361 11.66 21.68 -3.84
CA TYR A 361 12.37 22.92 -4.18
C TYR A 361 13.17 22.79 -5.47
N THR A 362 13.95 21.72 -5.64
CA THR A 362 14.83 21.60 -6.81
C THR A 362 14.05 21.34 -8.09
N VAL A 363 13.05 20.45 -8.04
CA VAL A 363 12.19 20.19 -9.19
C VAL A 363 11.41 21.47 -9.55
N GLY A 364 10.79 22.15 -8.59
CA GLY A 364 10.10 23.42 -8.83
C GLY A 364 10.98 24.52 -9.42
N LYS A 365 12.28 24.55 -9.07
CA LYS A 365 13.25 25.49 -9.66
C LYS A 365 13.67 25.13 -11.08
N ILE A 366 13.68 23.85 -11.42
CA ILE A 366 14.23 23.33 -12.67
C ILE A 366 13.16 23.16 -13.73
N THR A 367 11.93 22.79 -13.37
CA THR A 367 10.82 22.59 -14.30
C THR A 367 10.53 23.80 -15.19
N PRO A 368 10.54 25.06 -14.70
CA PRO A 368 10.28 26.24 -15.53
C PRO A 368 11.38 26.56 -16.56
N VAL A 369 12.57 25.96 -16.43
CA VAL A 369 13.66 26.17 -17.40
C VAL A 369 13.22 25.58 -18.75
N PRO A 370 13.39 26.29 -19.89
CA PRO A 370 13.06 25.73 -21.19
C PRO A 370 13.78 24.41 -21.48
N VAL A 371 13.10 23.47 -22.12
CA VAL A 371 13.68 22.17 -22.53
C VAL A 371 14.85 22.44 -23.45
N ARG A 372 15.98 21.79 -23.17
CA ARG A 372 17.21 21.88 -23.97
C ARG A 372 18.04 20.63 -23.79
N GLU A 373 18.89 20.36 -24.76
CA GLU A 373 19.89 19.30 -24.68
C GLU A 373 20.86 19.48 -23.51
N VAL A 374 21.29 18.34 -22.96
CA VAL A 374 22.24 18.27 -21.86
C VAL A 374 23.66 18.56 -22.38
N ARG A 375 24.34 19.49 -21.73
CA ARG A 375 25.70 19.93 -22.08
C ARG A 375 26.73 19.32 -21.14
N SER A 376 28.00 19.35 -21.52
CA SER A 376 29.10 18.93 -20.65
C SER A 376 29.14 19.69 -19.31
N SER A 377 28.72 20.97 -19.31
CA SER A 377 28.61 21.81 -18.11
C SER A 377 27.49 21.42 -17.14
N ASP A 378 26.54 20.59 -17.57
CA ASP A 378 25.46 20.04 -16.73
C ASP A 378 25.92 18.84 -15.89
N PHE A 379 27.17 18.41 -16.06
CA PHE A 379 27.83 17.40 -15.24
C PHE A 379 28.86 18.03 -14.29
N GLY A 380 29.27 17.28 -13.26
CA GLY A 380 30.40 17.66 -12.40
C GLY A 380 30.06 18.54 -11.18
N GLU A 381 31.01 19.36 -10.72
CA GLU A 381 30.85 20.17 -9.49
C GLU A 381 30.04 21.45 -9.69
N ARG A 382 30.15 22.07 -10.88
CA ARG A 382 29.46 23.33 -11.21
C ARG A 382 27.96 23.13 -11.40
N ALA A 383 27.54 21.95 -11.84
CA ALA A 383 26.13 21.59 -12.07
C ALA A 383 25.35 21.21 -10.80
N ARG A 384 25.73 21.72 -9.62
CA ARG A 384 25.13 21.28 -8.34
C ARG A 384 24.37 22.41 -7.69
N ILE A 385 23.09 22.18 -7.39
CA ILE A 385 22.28 23.13 -6.63
C ILE A 385 22.52 22.90 -5.14
N ARG A 386 22.77 23.97 -4.41
CA ARG A 386 22.91 23.95 -2.95
C ARG A 386 21.92 24.94 -2.38
N MET A 387 21.22 24.55 -1.32
CA MET A 387 20.28 25.44 -0.63
C MET A 387 20.30 25.14 0.87
N TYR A 388 20.14 26.18 1.68
CA TYR A 388 19.97 26.06 3.11
C TYR A 388 18.49 26.21 3.45
N PHE A 389 17.97 25.28 4.27
CA PHE A 389 16.59 25.25 4.72
C PHE A 389 16.57 25.49 6.23
N PRO A 390 16.42 26.75 6.68
CA PRO A 390 16.17 27.06 8.08
C PRO A 390 14.73 26.72 8.46
N ARG A 391 14.52 26.21 9.68
CA ARG A 391 13.18 25.86 10.20
C ARG A 391 12.19 27.01 10.13
N LYS A 392 12.65 28.24 10.39
CA LYS A 392 11.83 29.47 10.32
C LYS A 392 11.49 29.91 8.90
N GLY A 393 12.02 29.25 7.87
CA GLY A 393 11.95 29.71 6.49
C GLY A 393 12.95 30.81 6.18
N SER A 394 13.07 31.12 4.89
CA SER A 394 13.90 32.18 4.32
C SER A 394 13.17 32.81 3.13
N GLN A 395 13.78 33.81 2.50
CA GLN A 395 13.27 34.36 1.24
C GLN A 395 13.16 33.31 0.12
N PHE A 396 13.95 32.23 0.18
CA PHE A 396 14.02 31.22 -0.87
C PHE A 396 13.39 29.88 -0.49
N THR A 397 13.06 29.68 0.79
CA THR A 397 12.60 28.39 1.31
C THR A 397 11.47 28.59 2.32
N PRO A 398 10.37 27.83 2.23
CA PRO A 398 9.25 28.00 3.16
C PRO A 398 9.65 27.58 4.60
N PRO A 399 8.93 28.08 5.62
CA PRO A 399 9.01 27.54 6.98
C PRO A 399 8.56 26.07 6.99
N HIS A 400 9.12 25.28 7.91
CA HIS A 400 8.83 23.86 7.99
C HIS A 400 9.02 23.29 9.41
N ASP A 401 8.38 22.15 9.71
CA ASP A 401 8.47 21.53 11.03
C ASP A 401 9.74 20.69 11.27
N SER A 402 10.57 20.53 10.24
CA SER A 402 11.86 19.83 10.37
C SER A 402 12.96 20.68 11.02
N ILE A 403 14.09 20.04 11.31
CA ILE A 403 15.33 20.70 11.72
C ILE A 403 16.01 21.41 10.54
N ASP A 404 16.81 22.43 10.84
CA ASP A 404 17.64 23.11 9.85
C ASP A 404 18.59 22.15 9.13
N PHE A 405 18.63 22.24 7.80
CA PHE A 405 19.48 21.38 6.98
C PHE A 405 20.03 22.07 5.72
N TYR A 406 21.12 21.52 5.21
CA TYR A 406 21.68 21.90 3.92
C TYR A 406 21.33 20.83 2.88
N TRP A 407 20.63 21.26 1.85
CA TRP A 407 20.31 20.49 0.67
C TRP A 407 21.41 20.61 -0.37
N LYS A 408 21.69 19.51 -1.06
CA LYS A 408 22.52 19.50 -2.26
C LYS A 408 21.93 18.53 -3.28
N ASP A 409 21.63 19.07 -4.45
CA ASP A 409 21.21 18.32 -5.63
C ASP A 409 22.38 18.18 -6.60
N TYR A 410 22.52 17.02 -7.22
CA TYR A 410 23.63 16.72 -8.14
C TYR A 410 23.11 16.60 -9.57
N CYS A 411 23.59 17.46 -10.46
CA CYS A 411 23.29 17.41 -11.90
C CYS A 411 21.77 17.44 -12.20
N PRO A 412 21.00 18.40 -11.67
CA PRO A 412 19.53 18.38 -11.73
C PRO A 412 18.99 18.48 -13.17
N MET A 413 19.71 19.13 -14.09
CA MET A 413 19.35 19.18 -15.52
C MET A 413 19.47 17.81 -16.18
N VAL A 414 20.49 17.04 -15.83
CA VAL A 414 20.70 15.66 -16.33
C VAL A 414 19.56 14.77 -15.83
N PHE A 415 19.24 14.83 -14.53
CA PHE A 415 18.15 14.04 -13.96
C PHE A 415 16.75 14.48 -14.39
N ARG A 416 16.56 15.75 -14.78
CA ARG A 416 15.34 16.17 -15.48
C ARG A 416 15.22 15.47 -16.83
N ASN A 417 16.25 15.54 -17.67
CA ASN A 417 16.24 14.90 -18.98
C ASN A 417 16.11 13.37 -18.89
N LEU A 418 16.76 12.73 -17.90
CA LEU A 418 16.56 11.30 -17.62
C LEU A 418 15.09 10.98 -17.30
N ARG A 419 14.42 11.77 -16.45
CA ARG A 419 12.99 11.57 -16.16
C ARG A 419 12.14 11.70 -17.42
N GLU A 420 12.41 12.70 -18.26
CA GLU A 420 11.70 12.89 -19.55
C GLU A 420 11.94 11.72 -20.52
N MET A 421 13.19 11.24 -20.65
CA MET A 421 13.52 10.04 -21.44
C MET A 421 12.78 8.80 -20.93
N PHE A 422 12.62 8.67 -19.62
CA PHE A 422 11.84 7.60 -18.99
C PHE A 422 10.32 7.83 -18.97
N LYS A 423 9.83 8.86 -19.68
CA LYS A 423 8.40 9.23 -19.79
C LYS A 423 7.76 9.49 -18.42
N LEU A 424 8.52 10.11 -17.52
CA LEU A 424 8.06 10.50 -16.19
C LEU A 424 7.85 12.00 -16.11
N ASP A 425 6.60 12.39 -15.88
CA ASP A 425 6.24 13.79 -15.66
C ASP A 425 6.79 14.33 -14.33
N ALA A 426 7.12 15.62 -14.31
CA ALA A 426 7.69 16.26 -13.14
C ALA A 426 6.67 16.40 -11.99
N ALA A 427 5.40 16.65 -12.29
CA ALA A 427 4.33 16.72 -11.30
C ALA A 427 4.06 15.33 -10.72
N ASP A 428 3.95 14.29 -11.55
CA ASP A 428 3.83 12.89 -11.11
C ASP A 428 4.94 12.50 -10.14
N TYR A 429 6.19 12.81 -10.50
CA TYR A 429 7.35 12.54 -9.64
C TYR A 429 7.28 13.26 -8.30
N MET A 430 6.81 14.51 -8.29
CA MET A 430 6.64 15.28 -7.05
C MET A 430 5.46 14.78 -6.22
N MET A 431 4.33 14.42 -6.83
CA MET A 431 3.17 13.90 -6.12
C MET A 431 3.51 12.57 -5.44
N SER A 432 4.15 11.66 -6.18
CA SER A 432 4.59 10.35 -5.69
C SER A 432 5.52 10.43 -4.46
N ILE A 433 6.52 11.30 -4.51
CA ILE A 433 7.55 11.38 -3.45
C ILE A 433 7.19 12.38 -2.35
N CYS A 434 6.64 13.53 -2.73
CA CYS A 434 6.42 14.68 -1.87
C CYS A 434 4.95 14.91 -1.50
N GLY A 435 4.02 14.03 -1.89
CA GLY A 435 2.61 14.09 -1.51
C GLY A 435 2.37 13.83 -0.01
N ASP A 436 1.11 14.03 0.40
CA ASP A 436 0.70 14.01 1.81
C ASP A 436 0.82 12.63 2.46
N ASP A 437 0.63 11.56 1.69
CA ASP A 437 0.76 10.17 2.14
C ASP A 437 2.22 9.77 2.47
N GLY A 438 3.19 10.59 2.07
CA GLY A 438 4.59 10.52 2.50
C GLY A 438 5.38 9.32 1.97
N LEU A 439 6.64 9.21 2.43
CA LEU A 439 7.50 8.05 2.17
C LEU A 439 7.36 6.99 3.27
N ARG A 440 7.32 5.71 2.85
CA ARG A 440 7.32 4.54 3.74
C ARG A 440 8.74 3.99 3.87
N GLU A 441 9.21 3.79 5.10
CA GLU A 441 10.51 3.16 5.35
C GLU A 441 10.40 1.64 5.29
N LEU A 442 11.31 0.99 4.57
CA LEU A 442 11.40 -0.47 4.52
C LEU A 442 12.39 -0.95 5.59
N SER A 443 11.96 -1.91 6.41
CA SER A 443 12.76 -2.52 7.48
C SER A 443 13.87 -3.47 6.97
N SER A 444 14.17 -3.46 5.67
CA SER A 444 15.14 -4.37 5.07
C SER A 444 16.57 -3.97 5.47
N GLN A 445 17.09 -4.64 6.50
CA GLN A 445 18.52 -4.63 6.83
C GLN A 445 19.30 -5.46 5.81
N GLY A 446 19.50 -4.91 4.60
CA GLY A 446 20.46 -5.49 3.67
C GLY A 446 21.87 -5.49 4.30
N LYS A 447 22.76 -6.40 3.89
CA LYS A 447 24.15 -6.51 4.38
C LYS A 447 24.94 -5.18 4.38
N SER A 448 24.49 -4.19 3.61
CA SER A 448 25.14 -2.88 3.46
C SER A 448 24.76 -1.85 4.55
N GLY A 449 23.69 -2.10 5.33
CA GLY A 449 23.16 -1.13 6.32
C GLY A 449 22.57 0.13 5.69
N SER A 450 22.11 0.05 4.43
CA SER A 450 21.45 1.16 3.73
C SER A 450 19.98 1.24 4.11
N LEU A 451 19.48 2.46 4.35
CA LEU A 451 18.05 2.73 4.50
C LEU A 451 17.38 2.78 3.13
N PHE A 452 16.16 2.24 3.06
CA PHE A 452 15.31 2.25 1.89
C PHE A 452 13.98 2.93 2.22
N PHE A 453 13.59 3.88 1.39
CA PHE A 453 12.24 4.43 1.40
C PHE A 453 11.53 4.05 0.12
N LEU A 454 10.22 3.91 0.20
CA LEU A 454 9.32 3.64 -0.89
C LEU A 454 8.30 4.79 -0.98
N SER A 455 8.01 5.25 -2.20
CA SER A 455 6.92 6.20 -2.41
C SER A 455 5.58 5.60 -1.99
N HIS A 456 4.60 6.45 -1.69
CA HIS A 456 3.28 5.97 -1.24
C HIS A 456 2.56 5.13 -2.30
N ASP A 457 2.83 5.38 -3.58
CA ASP A 457 2.33 4.67 -4.76
C ASP A 457 3.23 3.54 -5.24
N ASP A 458 4.29 3.20 -4.49
CA ASP A 458 5.27 2.15 -4.81
C ASP A 458 6.10 2.36 -6.09
N ARG A 459 5.98 3.50 -6.77
CA ARG A 459 6.67 3.76 -8.04
C ARG A 459 8.18 3.97 -7.90
N PHE A 460 8.63 4.56 -6.78
CA PHE A 460 10.03 4.92 -6.56
C PHE A 460 10.61 4.32 -5.28
N VAL A 461 11.83 3.81 -5.41
CA VAL A 461 12.68 3.41 -4.29
C VAL A 461 13.73 4.49 -4.08
N ILE A 462 13.92 4.91 -2.82
CA ILE A 462 14.96 5.84 -2.42
C ILE A 462 15.94 5.11 -1.53
N LYS A 463 17.19 4.99 -1.99
CA LYS A 463 18.25 4.26 -1.29
C LYS A 463 19.30 5.22 -0.75
N THR A 464 19.73 5.02 0.49
CA THR A 464 20.90 5.74 1.02
C THR A 464 22.20 5.21 0.41
N LEU A 465 23.11 6.12 0.02
CA LEU A 465 24.39 5.80 -0.59
C LEU A 465 25.60 6.10 0.31
N LYS A 466 26.60 5.22 0.23
CA LYS A 466 27.96 5.48 0.72
C LYS A 466 28.62 6.57 -0.14
N LYS A 467 29.64 7.22 0.42
CA LYS A 467 30.42 8.23 -0.30
C LYS A 467 31.13 7.65 -1.53
N SER A 468 31.55 6.37 -1.47
CA SER A 468 32.16 5.66 -2.60
C SER A 468 31.15 5.44 -3.74
N GLU A 469 29.95 4.93 -3.43
CA GLU A 469 28.88 4.68 -4.42
C GLU A 469 28.45 5.98 -5.11
N LEU A 470 28.30 7.09 -4.36
CA LEU A 470 28.03 8.41 -4.93
C LEU A 470 29.11 8.83 -5.95
N LYS A 471 30.39 8.57 -5.65
CA LYS A 471 31.49 8.93 -6.57
C LYS A 471 31.44 8.09 -7.83
N VAL A 472 31.13 6.80 -7.72
CA VAL A 472 30.95 5.90 -8.87
C VAL A 472 29.83 6.41 -9.75
N LEU A 473 28.64 6.67 -9.19
CA LEU A 473 27.50 7.17 -9.95
C LEU A 473 27.81 8.49 -10.67
N LEU A 474 28.43 9.46 -9.99
CA LEU A 474 28.80 10.74 -10.62
C LEU A 474 29.84 10.59 -11.73
N ARG A 475 30.75 9.63 -11.62
CA ARG A 475 31.76 9.36 -12.65
C ARG A 475 31.14 8.69 -13.88
N MET A 476 30.25 7.73 -13.68
CA MET A 476 29.58 7.02 -14.78
C MET A 476 28.45 7.82 -15.41
N LEU A 477 27.92 8.86 -14.75
CA LEU A 477 26.71 9.58 -15.15
C LEU A 477 26.69 10.05 -16.62
N PRO A 478 27.78 10.62 -17.20
CA PRO A 478 27.77 11.00 -18.62
C PRO A 478 27.59 9.80 -19.55
N LYS A 479 28.31 8.70 -19.32
CA LYS A 479 28.20 7.48 -20.13
C LYS A 479 26.87 6.75 -19.90
N TYR A 480 26.37 6.78 -18.67
CA TYR A 480 25.03 6.27 -18.33
C TYR A 480 23.94 7.04 -19.09
N TYR A 481 24.05 8.36 -19.15
CA TYR A 481 23.12 9.22 -19.90
C TYR A 481 23.09 8.84 -21.39
N SER A 482 24.27 8.69 -22.02
CA SER A 482 24.37 8.24 -23.42
C SER A 482 23.80 6.83 -23.62
N HIS A 483 24.17 5.87 -22.76
CA HIS A 483 23.70 4.48 -22.85
C HIS A 483 22.16 4.38 -22.78
N VAL A 484 21.55 5.10 -21.84
CA VAL A 484 20.09 5.15 -21.69
C VAL A 484 19.42 5.81 -22.90
N GLY A 485 20.01 6.87 -23.45
CA GLY A 485 19.50 7.56 -24.63
C GLY A 485 19.59 6.71 -25.91
N GLU A 486 20.65 5.91 -26.04
CA GLU A 486 20.88 5.02 -27.19
C GLU A 486 20.07 3.70 -27.09
N HIS A 487 19.74 3.27 -25.87
CA HIS A 487 19.11 1.99 -25.60
C HIS A 487 17.87 2.12 -24.71
N GLU A 488 16.73 2.44 -25.32
CA GLU A 488 15.45 2.66 -24.63
C GLU A 488 14.99 1.45 -23.79
N ASN A 489 15.36 0.23 -24.23
CA ASN A 489 15.02 -1.04 -23.59
C ASN A 489 16.00 -1.47 -22.50
N THR A 490 16.98 -0.64 -22.11
CA THR A 490 18.00 -1.03 -21.11
C THR A 490 17.38 -1.62 -19.84
N LEU A 491 17.98 -2.74 -19.40
CA LEU A 491 17.65 -3.42 -18.15
C LEU A 491 18.39 -2.84 -16.96
N ILE A 492 19.24 -1.84 -17.15
CA ILE A 492 19.87 -1.12 -16.03
C ILE A 492 18.83 -0.33 -15.25
N THR A 493 18.96 -0.32 -13.92
CA THR A 493 18.10 0.46 -13.04
C THR A 493 18.03 1.93 -13.46
N LYS A 494 16.83 2.52 -13.37
CA LYS A 494 16.55 3.89 -13.79
C LYS A 494 16.79 4.85 -12.63
N PHE A 495 17.70 5.81 -12.79
CA PHE A 495 17.96 6.83 -11.78
C PHE A 495 17.21 8.14 -12.10
N PHE A 496 16.48 8.66 -11.11
CA PHE A 496 15.64 9.85 -11.26
C PHE A 496 16.13 11.07 -10.49
N GLY A 497 17.04 10.87 -9.53
CA GLY A 497 17.60 11.96 -8.74
C GLY A 497 18.73 11.50 -7.85
N LEU A 498 19.65 12.42 -7.55
CA LEU A 498 20.81 12.18 -6.69
C LEU A 498 21.00 13.36 -5.76
N HIS A 499 20.93 13.10 -4.45
CA HIS A 499 20.77 14.16 -3.46
C HIS A 499 21.65 13.93 -2.24
N ARG A 500 21.90 14.99 -1.46
CA ARG A 500 22.58 14.93 -0.17
C ARG A 500 22.00 15.92 0.81
N ILE A 501 21.69 15.42 1.99
CA ILE A 501 21.29 16.22 3.16
C ILE A 501 22.49 16.30 4.11
N LYS A 502 22.84 17.52 4.55
CA LYS A 502 23.80 17.76 5.64
C LYS A 502 23.06 18.40 6.81
N LEU A 503 23.15 17.77 7.98
CA LEU A 503 22.56 18.26 9.23
C LEU A 503 23.56 19.15 9.99
N ARG A 504 23.09 19.95 10.95
CA ARG A 504 23.92 20.85 11.78
C ARG A 504 25.07 20.13 12.50
N ALA A 505 24.88 18.87 12.92
CA ALA A 505 25.91 18.02 13.53
C ALA A 505 26.96 17.46 12.53
N GLY A 506 27.08 18.01 11.32
CA GLY A 506 28.07 17.60 10.32
C GLY A 506 27.79 16.28 9.58
N ARG A 507 26.83 15.48 10.06
CA ARG A 507 26.38 14.23 9.42
C ARG A 507 25.85 14.50 8.01
N LYS A 508 26.29 13.69 7.05
CA LYS A 508 25.93 13.79 5.62
C LYS A 508 25.31 12.49 5.15
N VAL A 509 24.03 12.53 4.78
CA VAL A 509 23.31 11.41 4.18
C VAL A 509 23.16 11.68 2.69
N ARG A 510 23.34 10.66 1.86
CA ARG A 510 23.24 10.74 0.39
C ARG A 510 22.14 9.81 -0.06
N PHE A 511 21.39 10.21 -1.06
CA PHE A 511 20.25 9.47 -1.57
C PHE A 511 20.33 9.37 -3.08
N VAL A 512 19.90 8.23 -3.60
CA VAL A 512 19.52 8.08 -4.99
C VAL A 512 18.04 7.72 -5.04
N VAL A 513 17.31 8.36 -5.94
CA VAL A 513 15.94 8.00 -6.29
C VAL A 513 16.00 7.14 -7.54
N MET A 514 15.42 5.95 -7.46
CA MET A 514 15.44 4.95 -8.51
C MET A 514 14.05 4.35 -8.72
N GLY A 515 13.80 3.80 -9.90
CA GLY A 515 12.55 3.10 -10.19
C GLY A 515 12.42 1.85 -9.33
N ASN A 516 11.25 1.65 -8.74
CA ASN A 516 10.90 0.33 -8.25
C ASN A 516 10.78 -0.60 -9.46
N MET A 517 11.35 -1.80 -9.40
CA MET A 517 11.25 -2.76 -10.49
C MET A 517 9.97 -3.61 -10.41
N PHE A 518 9.31 -3.58 -9.25
CA PHE A 518 8.14 -4.38 -8.91
C PHE A 518 6.91 -3.54 -8.58
N PHE A 519 6.83 -2.27 -8.99
CA PHE A 519 5.49 -1.67 -9.05
C PHE A 519 4.81 -2.34 -10.26
N THR A 520 3.61 -2.83 -10.04
CA THR A 520 2.82 -3.60 -11.01
C THR A 520 1.51 -3.89 -10.29
N GLU A 521 0.45 -4.02 -11.06
CA GLU A 521 -0.85 -4.44 -10.55
C GLU A 521 -0.87 -5.96 -10.27
N LEU A 522 0.10 -6.69 -10.82
CA LEU A 522 0.25 -8.13 -10.62
C LEU A 522 1.05 -8.42 -9.35
N ARG A 523 0.55 -9.35 -8.53
CA ARG A 523 1.27 -9.84 -7.35
C ARG A 523 2.58 -10.53 -7.78
N ILE A 524 3.70 -10.08 -7.23
CA ILE A 524 4.98 -10.79 -7.36
C ILE A 524 5.04 -11.89 -6.29
N HIS A 525 4.92 -13.15 -6.70
CA HIS A 525 4.90 -14.31 -5.81
C HIS A 525 6.31 -14.73 -5.38
N ARG A 526 7.29 -14.61 -6.29
CA ARG A 526 8.70 -14.94 -6.01
C ARG A 526 9.62 -13.86 -6.54
N ARG A 527 10.72 -13.63 -5.81
CA ARG A 527 11.78 -12.67 -6.15
C ARG A 527 13.12 -13.37 -6.11
N TYR A 528 13.94 -13.16 -7.12
CA TYR A 528 15.29 -13.70 -7.21
C TYR A 528 16.29 -12.58 -7.47
N ASP A 529 17.41 -12.59 -6.74
CA ASP A 529 18.60 -11.82 -7.04
C ASP A 529 19.61 -12.81 -7.64
N LEU A 530 19.96 -12.66 -8.92
CA LEU A 530 20.79 -13.60 -9.67
C LEU A 530 22.10 -12.94 -10.12
N LYS A 531 23.25 -13.60 -9.88
CA LYS A 531 24.61 -13.09 -10.21
C LYS A 531 25.46 -14.05 -11.04
N GLY A 532 25.04 -15.31 -11.15
CA GLY A 532 25.77 -16.42 -11.77
C GLY A 532 26.92 -16.98 -10.93
N SER A 533 27.09 -16.51 -9.69
CA SER A 533 28.06 -17.06 -8.72
C SER A 533 27.37 -18.06 -7.78
N THR A 534 28.12 -18.95 -7.14
CA THR A 534 27.57 -19.96 -6.21
C THR A 534 27.89 -19.67 -4.73
N GLN A 535 29.02 -19.02 -4.44
CA GLN A 535 29.45 -18.82 -3.05
C GLN A 535 28.55 -17.85 -2.27
N GLY A 536 27.86 -18.35 -1.23
CA GLY A 536 26.95 -17.56 -0.39
C GLY A 536 25.64 -17.16 -1.09
N ARG A 537 25.28 -17.90 -2.14
CA ARG A 537 24.14 -17.65 -3.04
C ARG A 537 22.96 -18.60 -2.80
N THR A 538 22.77 -18.97 -1.54
CA THR A 538 21.57 -19.64 -1.00
C THR A 538 20.93 -18.72 0.05
N THR A 539 19.62 -18.84 0.25
CA THR A 539 18.90 -18.22 1.36
C THR A 539 18.80 -19.15 2.55
N ASP A 540 18.63 -18.58 3.75
CA ASP A 540 18.41 -19.35 4.96
C ASP A 540 16.95 -19.83 4.97
N GLN A 541 16.73 -21.12 4.73
CA GLN A 541 15.38 -21.70 4.52
C GLN A 541 14.45 -21.45 5.73
N ASP A 542 15.02 -21.39 6.93
CA ASP A 542 14.27 -21.15 8.18
C ASP A 542 13.74 -19.71 8.30
N LYS A 543 14.23 -18.79 7.45
CA LYS A 543 13.88 -17.37 7.46
C LYS A 543 13.17 -16.90 6.19
N VAL A 544 12.79 -17.81 5.30
CA VAL A 544 12.11 -17.44 4.05
C VAL A 544 10.66 -17.03 4.35
N ASP A 545 10.37 -15.76 4.17
CA ASP A 545 9.02 -15.20 4.18
C ASP A 545 8.53 -14.86 2.75
N GLN A 546 7.30 -14.36 2.62
CA GLN A 546 6.70 -13.97 1.34
C GLN A 546 7.46 -12.84 0.62
N ASN A 547 8.28 -12.05 1.33
CA ASN A 547 9.00 -10.91 0.79
C ASN A 547 10.50 -11.19 0.58
N THR A 548 10.95 -12.40 0.89
CA THR A 548 12.34 -12.80 0.83
C THR A 548 12.79 -12.89 -0.62
N THR A 549 13.91 -12.21 -0.93
CA THR A 549 14.56 -12.33 -2.23
C THR A 549 15.50 -13.52 -2.22
N LEU A 550 15.12 -14.56 -2.96
CA LEU A 550 15.87 -15.79 -3.20
C LEU A 550 17.11 -15.52 -4.06
N LYS A 551 18.05 -16.46 -4.10
CA LYS A 551 19.32 -16.32 -4.83
C LYS A 551 19.52 -17.44 -5.87
N ASP A 552 20.70 -17.50 -6.49
CA ASP A 552 21.03 -18.39 -7.61
C ASP A 552 20.80 -19.87 -7.30
N LEU A 553 21.22 -20.33 -6.11
CA LEU A 553 21.08 -21.75 -5.74
C LEU A 553 19.67 -22.10 -5.26
N ASP A 554 18.84 -21.10 -5.02
CA ASP A 554 17.42 -21.27 -4.67
C ASP A 554 16.51 -21.26 -5.92
N LEU A 555 17.08 -21.02 -7.11
CA LEU A 555 16.33 -20.92 -8.35
C LEU A 555 15.94 -22.31 -8.85
N ALA A 556 14.68 -22.66 -8.61
CA ALA A 556 14.10 -23.95 -8.98
C ALA A 556 13.55 -24.02 -10.41
N TYR A 557 13.62 -22.94 -11.21
CA TYR A 557 12.94 -22.86 -12.50
C TYR A 557 13.88 -22.53 -13.66
N GLU A 558 13.53 -23.03 -14.84
CA GLU A 558 13.95 -22.52 -16.15
C GLU A 558 12.77 -21.83 -16.81
N PHE A 559 13.04 -20.74 -17.54
CA PHE A 559 12.01 -19.92 -18.15
C PHE A 559 12.09 -19.99 -19.68
N HIS A 560 11.11 -20.66 -20.28
CA HIS A 560 10.95 -20.75 -21.72
C HIS A 560 10.08 -19.61 -22.21
N MET A 561 10.51 -18.88 -23.22
CA MET A 561 9.78 -17.73 -23.76
C MET A 561 9.83 -17.71 -25.28
N ASP A 562 8.97 -16.90 -25.90
CA ASP A 562 8.97 -16.70 -27.34
C ASP A 562 10.37 -16.31 -27.86
N LYS A 563 10.74 -16.84 -29.02
CA LYS A 563 12.05 -16.70 -29.64
C LYS A 563 12.48 -15.22 -29.75
N LEU A 564 11.63 -14.35 -30.28
CA LEU A 564 11.99 -12.94 -30.47
C LEU A 564 12.10 -12.17 -29.14
N LEU A 565 11.31 -12.56 -28.14
CA LEU A 565 11.42 -12.00 -26.78
C LEU A 565 12.77 -12.37 -26.17
N ARG A 566 13.17 -13.64 -26.28
CA ARG A 566 14.46 -14.14 -25.80
C ARG A 566 15.63 -13.45 -26.50
N GLU A 567 15.60 -13.37 -27.82
CA GLU A 567 16.64 -12.70 -28.61
C GLU A 567 16.78 -11.23 -28.23
N SER A 568 15.65 -10.52 -28.06
CA SER A 568 15.62 -9.13 -27.60
C SER A 568 16.22 -8.99 -26.19
N LEU A 569 15.92 -9.93 -25.29
CA LEU A 569 16.46 -9.98 -23.93
C LEU A 569 17.97 -10.11 -23.92
N PHE A 570 18.53 -11.13 -24.58
CA PHE A 570 19.97 -11.34 -24.59
C PHE A 570 20.73 -10.27 -25.35
N LYS A 571 20.17 -9.75 -26.44
CA LYS A 571 20.75 -8.60 -27.15
C LYS A 571 20.94 -7.42 -26.21
N GLN A 572 19.94 -7.09 -25.40
CA GLN A 572 20.04 -5.97 -24.46
C GLN A 572 20.93 -6.29 -23.26
N ILE A 573 20.87 -7.50 -22.68
CA ILE A 573 21.76 -7.92 -21.58
C ILE A 573 23.22 -7.75 -22.00
N LEU A 574 23.58 -8.20 -23.20
CA LEU A 574 24.95 -8.08 -23.71
C LEU A 574 25.39 -6.61 -23.87
N LEU A 575 24.50 -5.72 -24.35
CA LEU A 575 24.78 -4.29 -24.43
C LEU A 575 24.97 -3.66 -23.04
N ASP A 576 24.09 -3.99 -22.09
CA ASP A 576 24.16 -3.49 -20.72
C ASP A 576 25.43 -4.01 -20.00
N CYS A 577 25.79 -5.28 -20.19
CA CYS A 577 27.02 -5.87 -19.67
C CYS A 577 28.28 -5.18 -20.23
N LYS A 578 28.35 -4.94 -21.55
CA LYS A 578 29.46 -4.19 -22.17
C LYS A 578 29.59 -2.79 -21.58
N PHE A 579 28.48 -2.11 -21.34
CA PHE A 579 28.49 -0.82 -20.68
C PHE A 579 29.05 -0.91 -19.26
N LEU A 580 28.55 -1.82 -18.42
CA LEU A 580 29.00 -1.99 -17.03
C LEU A 580 30.48 -2.39 -16.94
N GLU A 581 30.94 -3.26 -17.84
CA GLU A 581 32.34 -3.65 -17.99
C GLU A 581 33.23 -2.42 -18.30
N SER A 582 32.81 -1.58 -19.25
CA SER A 582 33.52 -0.34 -19.60
C SER A 582 33.62 0.66 -18.44
N GLN A 583 32.72 0.55 -17.46
CA GLN A 583 32.70 1.37 -16.24
C GLN A 583 33.40 0.70 -15.05
N GLN A 584 34.00 -0.48 -15.24
CA GLN A 584 34.65 -1.29 -14.21
C GLN A 584 33.70 -1.63 -13.05
N ILE A 585 32.43 -1.88 -13.36
CA ILE A 585 31.39 -2.24 -12.39
C ILE A 585 31.27 -3.77 -12.31
N ILE A 586 31.15 -4.29 -11.09
CA ILE A 586 30.98 -5.72 -10.79
C ILE A 586 29.90 -5.89 -9.70
N ASP A 587 29.65 -7.13 -9.28
CA ASP A 587 28.71 -7.48 -8.20
C ASP A 587 27.24 -7.05 -8.47
N TYR A 588 26.88 -6.72 -9.70
CA TYR A 588 25.49 -6.41 -10.10
C TYR A 588 24.64 -7.67 -10.27
N SER A 589 23.35 -7.59 -9.94
CA SER A 589 22.44 -8.74 -10.05
C SER A 589 21.38 -8.49 -11.11
N LEU A 590 20.89 -9.55 -11.77
CA LEU A 590 19.55 -9.53 -12.36
C LEU A 590 18.55 -9.80 -11.23
N LEU A 591 17.79 -8.77 -10.85
CA LEU A 591 16.62 -8.97 -10.03
C LEU A 591 15.51 -9.49 -10.95
N VAL A 592 14.79 -10.53 -10.52
CA VAL A 592 13.69 -11.16 -11.25
C VAL A 592 12.51 -11.32 -10.31
N GLY A 593 11.32 -10.94 -10.75
CA GLY A 593 10.05 -11.11 -10.06
C GLY A 593 9.12 -11.96 -10.91
N LEU A 594 8.49 -12.94 -10.29
CA LEU A 594 7.60 -13.89 -10.94
C LEU A 594 6.17 -13.62 -10.49
N HIS A 595 5.31 -13.32 -11.45
CA HIS A 595 3.87 -13.48 -11.29
C HIS A 595 3.45 -14.81 -11.92
N PHE A 596 3.07 -15.79 -11.12
CA PHE A 596 2.49 -17.00 -11.65
C PHE A 596 1.01 -16.79 -12.01
N ARG A 597 0.59 -17.47 -13.07
CA ARG A 597 -0.81 -17.53 -13.49
C ARG A 597 -1.39 -18.89 -13.13
N ALA A 598 -2.55 -18.89 -12.49
CA ALA A 598 -3.30 -20.12 -12.27
C ALA A 598 -3.85 -20.68 -13.60
N PRO A 599 -3.72 -21.99 -13.87
CA PRO A 599 -4.27 -22.62 -15.09
C PRO A 599 -5.79 -22.44 -15.20
N GLU A 600 -6.32 -22.11 -16.39
CA GLU A 600 -7.74 -21.72 -16.53
C GLU A 600 -8.73 -22.83 -16.18
N ARG A 601 -8.38 -24.09 -16.42
CA ARG A 601 -9.24 -25.25 -16.12
C ARG A 601 -9.69 -25.34 -14.66
N PHE A 602 -9.01 -24.64 -13.75
CA PHE A 602 -9.33 -24.63 -12.32
C PHE A 602 -9.96 -23.32 -11.83
N LYS A 603 -10.07 -22.30 -12.69
CA LYS A 603 -10.84 -21.08 -12.37
C LYS A 603 -12.34 -21.31 -12.49
N SER A 604 -12.77 -22.23 -13.36
CA SER A 604 -14.18 -22.64 -13.54
C SER A 604 -14.69 -23.62 -12.48
N LEU A 605 -13.81 -24.22 -11.67
CA LEU A 605 -14.16 -25.18 -10.62
C LEU A 605 -14.33 -24.54 -9.23
N GLN A 606 -14.37 -23.21 -9.15
CA GLN A 606 -14.71 -22.53 -7.91
C GLN A 606 -16.23 -22.63 -7.68
N PRO A 607 -16.70 -22.96 -6.46
CA PRO A 607 -18.10 -22.78 -6.13
C PRO A 607 -18.46 -21.31 -6.36
N PRO A 608 -19.67 -21.00 -6.87
CA PRO A 608 -20.07 -19.62 -7.08
C PRO A 608 -19.90 -18.84 -5.78
N ASP A 609 -19.03 -17.84 -5.78
CA ASP A 609 -19.08 -16.79 -4.78
C ASP A 609 -20.51 -16.22 -4.84
N PRO A 610 -21.24 -16.07 -3.73
CA PRO A 610 -22.61 -15.52 -3.71
C PRO A 610 -22.69 -14.04 -4.12
N ALA A 611 -21.63 -13.50 -4.72
CA ALA A 611 -21.51 -12.14 -5.19
C ALA A 611 -21.98 -11.93 -6.65
N ASN A 612 -22.28 -12.98 -7.41
CA ASN A 612 -22.76 -12.83 -8.80
C ASN A 612 -23.94 -13.77 -9.08
N THR A 613 -25.14 -13.33 -8.73
CA THR A 613 -26.37 -13.86 -9.32
C THR A 613 -27.18 -12.69 -9.85
N GLN A 614 -26.93 -12.33 -11.11
CA GLN A 614 -27.98 -11.78 -11.98
C GLN A 614 -27.57 -11.86 -13.46
N GLU A 615 -28.46 -12.52 -14.20
CA GLU A 615 -28.81 -12.36 -15.62
C GLU A 615 -27.81 -12.75 -16.71
N ASN A 616 -28.07 -13.89 -17.38
CA ASN A 616 -28.43 -13.93 -18.80
C ASN A 616 -28.87 -15.34 -19.24
N LEU A 617 -30.05 -15.45 -19.87
CA LEU A 617 -30.56 -16.65 -20.54
C LEU A 617 -29.97 -16.77 -21.98
N PRO A 618 -29.92 -17.99 -22.57
CA PRO A 618 -29.22 -18.24 -23.84
C PRO A 618 -30.16 -18.38 -25.06
N SER A 619 -29.59 -18.17 -26.25
CA SER A 619 -30.15 -18.67 -27.51
C SER A 619 -29.07 -19.33 -28.40
N HIS A 620 -29.31 -20.61 -28.70
CA HIS A 620 -28.87 -21.48 -29.81
C HIS A 620 -28.35 -20.77 -31.10
N ASN A 621 -27.50 -21.32 -32.00
CA ASN A 621 -27.16 -22.71 -32.39
C ASN A 621 -25.91 -22.73 -33.32
N VAL A 622 -25.17 -23.86 -33.31
CA VAL A 622 -24.52 -24.64 -34.42
C VAL A 622 -23.72 -23.87 -35.50
N GLY A 623 -22.50 -24.23 -35.94
CA GLY A 623 -21.61 -25.38 -35.82
C GLY A 623 -20.71 -25.42 -37.07
N GLU A 624 -19.46 -25.91 -36.96
CA GLU A 624 -18.76 -26.81 -37.91
C GLU A 624 -17.22 -26.76 -37.80
N HIS A 625 -16.64 -27.96 -37.91
CA HIS A 625 -15.25 -28.37 -37.82
C HIS A 625 -14.37 -27.88 -38.97
N LEU A 626 -13.09 -27.58 -38.71
CA LEU A 626 -11.98 -27.97 -39.59
C LEU A 626 -10.71 -28.25 -38.74
N GLN A 627 -10.17 -29.45 -38.95
CA GLN A 627 -8.93 -30.00 -38.38
C GLN A 627 -7.70 -29.31 -38.98
N GLY A 628 -6.76 -28.91 -38.12
CA GLY A 628 -5.41 -28.48 -38.50
C GLY A 628 -4.51 -28.54 -37.26
N GLU A 629 -3.53 -29.44 -37.27
CA GLU A 629 -2.54 -29.61 -36.22
C GLU A 629 -1.72 -28.33 -36.01
N PHE A 630 -1.89 -27.70 -34.85
CA PHE A 630 -0.85 -26.89 -34.20
C PHE A 630 -0.93 -27.16 -32.69
N GLN A 631 0.10 -27.83 -32.16
CA GLN A 631 0.30 -27.97 -30.72
C GLN A 631 0.51 -26.58 -30.10
N ILE A 632 -0.41 -26.17 -29.22
CA ILE A 632 -0.24 -25.63 -27.85
C ILE A 632 -1.66 -25.33 -27.35
N PRO A 633 -2.24 -26.11 -26.39
CA PRO A 633 -2.76 -25.45 -25.17
C PRO A 633 -2.76 -26.34 -23.89
N PRO A 634 -2.71 -25.75 -22.68
CA PRO A 634 -3.95 -25.38 -21.99
C PRO A 634 -3.88 -23.99 -21.32
N ASN A 635 -4.83 -23.13 -21.69
CA ASN A 635 -4.79 -21.66 -21.57
C ASN A 635 -4.70 -21.09 -20.14
N GLY A 636 -4.05 -19.92 -20.06
CA GLY A 636 -4.11 -18.96 -18.95
C GLY A 636 -3.41 -17.64 -19.24
N LEU A 637 -2.43 -17.66 -20.14
CA LEU A 637 -1.74 -16.49 -20.67
C LEU A 637 -1.78 -16.55 -22.21
N ARG A 638 -2.21 -15.46 -22.86
CA ARG A 638 -2.21 -15.37 -24.32
C ARG A 638 -1.39 -14.17 -24.79
N LEU A 639 -0.44 -14.41 -25.68
CA LEU A 639 0.14 -13.33 -26.47
C LEU A 639 -0.89 -12.90 -27.53
N VAL A 640 -1.08 -11.61 -27.70
CA VAL A 640 -1.97 -11.03 -28.71
C VAL A 640 -1.26 -9.86 -29.41
N THR A 641 -1.66 -9.53 -30.63
CA THR A 641 -1.15 -8.35 -31.33
C THR A 641 -1.44 -7.09 -30.52
N HIS A 642 -0.53 -6.13 -30.50
CA HIS A 642 -0.74 -4.83 -29.87
C HIS A 642 -1.82 -4.06 -30.63
N GLU A 643 -2.89 -3.65 -29.92
CA GLU A 643 -3.96 -2.81 -30.49
C GLU A 643 -3.95 -1.43 -29.83
N PRO A 644 -3.57 -0.36 -30.56
CA PRO A 644 -3.48 0.98 -29.98
C PRO A 644 -4.85 1.61 -29.61
N SER A 645 -5.98 1.04 -30.05
CA SER A 645 -7.28 1.73 -30.10
C SER A 645 -8.44 1.14 -29.27
N SER A 646 -8.32 -0.03 -28.63
CA SER A 646 -9.50 -0.75 -28.09
C SER A 646 -9.72 -0.69 -26.56
N VAL A 647 -8.72 -0.40 -25.73
CA VAL A 647 -8.84 -0.16 -24.27
C VAL A 647 -7.66 0.71 -23.83
N SER A 648 -7.81 1.54 -22.78
CA SER A 648 -6.77 2.45 -22.23
C SER A 648 -5.35 1.94 -22.45
N THR A 649 -4.68 2.43 -23.50
CA THR A 649 -3.29 2.12 -23.85
C THR A 649 -2.30 2.99 -23.07
N ALA A 650 -2.80 3.61 -21.99
CA ALA A 650 -1.99 4.28 -21.01
C ALA A 650 -0.86 3.31 -20.64
N PRO A 651 0.40 3.73 -20.77
CA PRO A 651 1.51 2.87 -20.42
C PRO A 651 1.27 2.36 -19.00
N GLY A 652 1.37 1.05 -18.81
CA GLY A 652 1.22 0.46 -17.48
C GLY A 652 2.10 1.20 -16.45
N PRO A 653 1.83 1.00 -15.14
CA PRO A 653 2.50 1.74 -14.06
C PRO A 653 4.04 1.78 -14.16
N HIS A 654 4.64 0.79 -14.82
CA HIS A 654 6.01 0.85 -15.32
C HIS A 654 6.14 0.75 -16.81
N ILE A 655 6.94 1.67 -17.34
CA ILE A 655 7.40 1.65 -18.72
C ILE A 655 8.87 1.29 -18.72
N ARG A 656 9.25 0.30 -19.53
CA ARG A 656 10.65 -0.03 -19.80
C ARG A 656 10.90 -0.16 -21.30
N GLY A 657 10.91 0.99 -21.95
CA GLY A 657 11.25 1.13 -23.36
C GLY A 657 10.06 0.87 -24.28
N LYS A 658 10.34 0.30 -25.46
CA LYS A 658 9.35 0.04 -26.52
C LYS A 658 8.67 -1.31 -26.34
N THR A 659 7.50 -1.47 -26.96
CA THR A 659 6.80 -2.75 -27.08
C THR A 659 7.68 -3.75 -27.83
N LEU A 660 7.69 -5.00 -27.37
CA LEU A 660 8.43 -6.09 -28.02
C LEU A 660 7.58 -6.77 -29.09
N LYS A 661 8.27 -7.49 -29.97
CA LYS A 661 7.67 -8.33 -31.01
C LYS A 661 7.79 -9.81 -30.64
N ALA A 662 6.84 -10.62 -31.08
CA ALA A 662 6.85 -12.07 -30.87
C ALA A 662 6.84 -12.84 -32.20
N TYR A 663 7.63 -13.90 -32.27
CA TYR A 663 7.68 -14.78 -33.44
C TYR A 663 6.36 -15.52 -33.65
N SER A 664 5.76 -16.00 -32.56
CA SER A 664 4.50 -16.74 -32.53
C SER A 664 3.29 -15.99 -33.11
N ILE A 665 3.40 -14.67 -33.32
CA ILE A 665 2.33 -13.81 -33.86
C ILE A 665 2.82 -13.08 -35.12
N GLY A 666 3.72 -13.70 -35.89
CA GLY A 666 4.17 -13.17 -37.18
C GLY A 666 4.96 -11.85 -37.06
N ASP A 667 5.84 -11.75 -36.06
CA ASP A 667 6.77 -10.62 -35.85
C ASP A 667 6.09 -9.25 -35.62
N MET A 668 4.87 -9.29 -35.08
CA MET A 668 4.09 -8.12 -34.69
C MET A 668 4.38 -7.70 -33.26
N GLU A 669 4.14 -6.42 -32.93
CA GLU A 669 4.17 -5.96 -31.54
C GLU A 669 3.11 -6.69 -30.72
N VAL A 670 3.42 -7.02 -29.47
CA VAL A 670 2.56 -7.86 -28.64
C VAL A 670 2.19 -7.28 -27.28
N ASP A 671 0.97 -7.60 -26.87
CA ASP A 671 0.52 -7.53 -25.49
C ASP A 671 0.37 -8.93 -24.90
N VAL A 672 0.44 -9.02 -23.58
CA VAL A 672 0.03 -10.20 -22.83
C VAL A 672 -1.39 -10.00 -22.33
N LEU A 673 -2.30 -10.86 -22.76
CA LEU A 673 -3.66 -10.94 -22.26
C LEU A 673 -3.70 -11.93 -21.10
N LEU A 674 -4.15 -11.43 -19.94
CA LEU A 674 -4.47 -12.19 -18.75
C LEU A 674 -5.98 -12.17 -18.56
N PRO A 675 -6.71 -13.22 -18.97
CA PRO A 675 -8.16 -13.24 -18.94
C PRO A 675 -8.73 -12.93 -17.54
N GLY A 676 -9.70 -12.01 -17.50
CA GLY A 676 -10.31 -11.52 -16.25
C GLY A 676 -9.37 -10.68 -15.36
N THR A 677 -8.20 -10.27 -15.87
CA THR A 677 -7.23 -9.45 -15.10
C THR A 677 -6.85 -8.20 -15.86
N ALA A 678 -6.09 -8.31 -16.96
CA ALA A 678 -5.58 -7.16 -17.69
C ALA A 678 -5.07 -7.55 -19.09
N ARG A 679 -5.01 -6.56 -19.98
CA ARG A 679 -4.19 -6.60 -21.21
C ARG A 679 -2.98 -5.71 -20.95
N LEU A 680 -1.79 -6.30 -20.91
CA LEU A 680 -0.57 -5.61 -20.50
C LEU A 680 0.43 -5.57 -21.65
N ARG A 681 0.99 -4.39 -21.92
CA ARG A 681 2.03 -4.23 -22.93
C ARG A 681 3.28 -5.01 -22.55
N VAL A 682 3.81 -5.83 -23.47
CA VAL A 682 5.07 -6.56 -23.28
C VAL A 682 6.23 -5.65 -23.62
N GLN A 683 7.09 -5.38 -22.65
CA GLN A 683 8.29 -4.56 -22.82
C GLN A 683 9.48 -5.29 -22.22
N LEU A 684 10.70 -4.88 -22.58
CA LEU A 684 11.85 -5.61 -22.06
C LEU A 684 11.96 -5.47 -20.55
N GLY A 685 11.91 -6.62 -19.86
CA GLY A 685 11.93 -6.69 -18.41
C GLY A 685 10.64 -6.31 -17.70
N VAL A 686 9.53 -6.09 -18.42
CA VAL A 686 8.22 -5.75 -17.87
C VAL A 686 7.13 -6.53 -18.59
N ASN A 687 6.30 -7.23 -17.83
CA ASN A 687 5.22 -8.07 -18.37
C ASN A 687 5.69 -9.14 -19.37
N MET A 688 6.90 -9.69 -19.19
CA MET A 688 7.47 -10.65 -20.14
C MET A 688 6.87 -12.05 -19.91
N PRO A 689 6.08 -12.60 -20.85
CA PRO A 689 5.49 -13.91 -20.66
C PRO A 689 6.51 -15.02 -20.86
N ALA A 690 6.42 -16.04 -20.01
CA ALA A 690 7.23 -17.24 -20.10
C ALA A 690 6.49 -18.45 -19.51
N GLN A 691 6.99 -19.65 -19.78
CA GLN A 691 6.66 -20.88 -19.07
C GLN A 691 7.80 -21.21 -18.12
N ALA A 692 7.49 -21.28 -16.83
CA ALA A 692 8.42 -21.72 -15.80
C ALA A 692 8.33 -23.24 -15.66
N GLN A 693 9.41 -23.94 -16.00
CA GLN A 693 9.54 -25.39 -15.83
C GLN A 693 10.38 -25.68 -14.59
N HIS A 694 9.89 -26.57 -13.72
CA HIS A 694 10.57 -26.92 -12.48
C HIS A 694 11.79 -27.83 -12.74
N LYS A 695 12.95 -27.48 -12.18
CA LYS A 695 14.15 -28.32 -12.17
C LYS A 695 13.94 -29.46 -11.19
N LEU A 696 13.44 -30.61 -11.64
CA LEU A 696 13.39 -31.82 -10.81
C LEU A 696 14.84 -32.20 -10.39
N PRO A 697 15.15 -32.32 -9.09
CA PRO A 697 16.44 -32.84 -8.66
C PRO A 697 16.54 -34.31 -9.08
N ALA A 698 17.61 -34.68 -9.79
CA ALA A 698 17.87 -36.05 -10.24
C ALA A 698 17.97 -37.09 -9.09
N ASN A 699 17.98 -36.66 -7.81
CA ASN A 699 18.15 -37.50 -6.63
C ASN A 699 17.10 -37.27 -5.51
N ALA A 700 15.92 -36.72 -5.80
CA ALA A 700 14.87 -36.61 -4.77
C ALA A 700 14.23 -37.99 -4.54
N GLN A 701 14.75 -38.72 -3.56
CA GLN A 701 14.05 -39.84 -2.94
C GLN A 701 12.67 -39.37 -2.45
N GLN A 702 11.70 -40.26 -2.65
CA GLN A 702 10.26 -40.08 -2.60
C GLN A 702 9.71 -39.97 -1.16
N ASP A 703 10.32 -39.15 -0.30
CA ASP A 703 10.01 -39.08 1.15
C ASP A 703 9.66 -37.66 1.66
N SER A 704 9.42 -36.67 0.79
CA SER A 704 8.97 -35.34 1.26
C SER A 704 7.46 -35.24 1.35
N ALA A 705 6.92 -34.90 2.53
CA ALA A 705 5.52 -34.56 2.82
C ALA A 705 5.00 -33.26 2.13
N GLU A 706 5.57 -32.93 0.97
CA GLU A 706 5.41 -31.68 0.24
C GLU A 706 5.00 -32.01 -1.19
N VAL A 707 3.75 -31.68 -1.54
CA VAL A 707 3.20 -31.96 -2.87
C VAL A 707 3.07 -30.64 -3.63
N GLU A 708 3.93 -30.44 -4.65
CA GLU A 708 3.69 -29.41 -5.67
C GLU A 708 2.75 -29.97 -6.73
N LEU A 709 1.67 -29.24 -7.02
CA LEU A 709 0.57 -29.75 -7.84
C LEU A 709 0.82 -29.58 -9.35
N PHE A 710 1.87 -28.86 -9.76
CA PHE A 710 2.18 -28.60 -11.17
C PHE A 710 3.69 -28.59 -11.47
N GLU A 711 4.06 -29.14 -12.62
CA GLU A 711 5.45 -29.16 -13.12
C GLU A 711 5.81 -27.95 -13.98
N VAL A 712 4.81 -27.36 -14.65
CA VAL A 712 4.95 -26.21 -15.56
C VAL A 712 3.92 -25.15 -15.21
N TYR A 713 4.35 -23.89 -15.15
CA TYR A 713 3.51 -22.75 -14.85
C TYR A 713 3.63 -21.67 -15.92
N ASP A 714 2.49 -21.11 -16.35
CA ASP A 714 2.50 -19.84 -17.07
C ASP A 714 2.89 -18.72 -16.10
N VAL A 715 3.88 -17.92 -16.48
CA VAL A 715 4.39 -16.83 -15.66
C VAL A 715 4.53 -15.53 -16.46
N VAL A 716 4.39 -14.43 -15.74
CA VAL A 716 4.77 -13.09 -16.19
C VAL A 716 5.98 -12.64 -15.39
N LEU A 717 7.06 -12.32 -16.10
CA LEU A 717 8.34 -11.94 -15.52
C LEU A 717 8.55 -10.43 -15.53
N TYR A 718 9.11 -9.94 -14.43
CA TYR A 718 9.63 -8.58 -14.28
C TYR A 718 11.10 -8.67 -13.92
N MET A 719 11.98 -7.99 -14.64
CA MET A 719 13.42 -8.16 -14.44
C MET A 719 14.22 -6.91 -14.76
N GLY A 720 15.40 -6.81 -14.15
CA GLY A 720 16.29 -5.67 -14.29
C GLY A 720 17.60 -5.83 -13.54
N ILE A 721 18.64 -5.20 -14.06
CA ILE A 721 19.98 -5.17 -13.49
C ILE A 721 20.04 -4.11 -12.38
N ILE A 722 20.40 -4.55 -11.17
CA ILE A 722 20.47 -3.74 -9.94
C ILE A 722 21.89 -3.75 -9.34
N ASP A 723 22.11 -2.92 -8.31
CA ASP A 723 23.36 -2.83 -7.55
C ASP A 723 24.61 -2.47 -8.37
N ILE A 724 24.43 -1.65 -9.41
CA ILE A 724 25.46 -1.21 -10.36
C ILE A 724 26.43 -0.12 -9.84
N LEU A 725 26.58 0.04 -8.52
CA LEU A 725 27.44 1.10 -7.94
C LEU A 725 28.73 0.56 -7.29
N GLN A 726 29.01 -0.73 -7.47
CA GLN A 726 30.19 -1.38 -6.93
C GLN A 726 31.32 -1.45 -7.98
N GLU A 727 32.35 -0.62 -7.78
CA GLU A 727 33.52 -0.56 -8.65
C GLU A 727 34.57 -1.64 -8.29
N TYR A 728 35.22 -2.19 -9.32
CA TYR A 728 36.38 -3.07 -9.21
C TYR A 728 37.67 -2.28 -8.94
N ASN A 729 37.87 -1.92 -7.68
CA ASN A 729 39.05 -1.18 -7.22
C ASN A 729 40.12 -2.12 -6.62
N VAL A 730 41.26 -1.55 -6.20
CA VAL A 730 42.38 -2.31 -5.60
C VAL A 730 41.94 -3.16 -4.40
N LYS A 731 41.02 -2.65 -3.56
CA LYS A 731 40.48 -3.42 -2.43
C LYS A 731 39.73 -4.66 -2.92
N LYS A 732 38.95 -4.54 -4.01
CA LYS A 732 38.25 -5.67 -4.63
C LYS A 732 39.20 -6.64 -5.32
N LYS A 733 40.28 -6.16 -5.95
CA LYS A 733 41.35 -7.02 -6.47
C LYS A 733 41.99 -7.88 -5.37
N LEU A 734 42.28 -7.28 -4.22
CA LEU A 734 42.82 -8.01 -3.06
C LEU A 734 41.79 -9.00 -2.48
N GLU A 735 40.52 -8.60 -2.40
CA GLU A 735 39.43 -9.50 -1.97
C GLU A 735 39.30 -10.71 -2.92
N HIS A 736 39.40 -10.50 -4.23
CA HIS A 736 39.40 -11.56 -5.22
C HIS A 736 40.60 -12.49 -5.02
N ALA A 737 41.82 -11.94 -4.95
CA ALA A 737 43.04 -12.72 -4.74
C ALA A 737 42.93 -13.60 -3.49
N TYR A 738 42.48 -13.04 -2.36
CA TYR A 738 42.29 -13.80 -1.12
C TYR A 738 41.24 -14.92 -1.25
N LYS A 739 40.09 -14.65 -1.88
CA LYS A 739 39.03 -15.65 -2.03
C LYS A 739 39.39 -16.75 -3.03
N SER A 740 40.08 -16.38 -4.12
CA SER A 740 40.53 -17.31 -5.17
C SER A 740 41.53 -18.34 -4.67
N MET A 741 42.21 -18.09 -3.54
CA MET A 741 43.05 -19.08 -2.87
C MET A 741 42.23 -20.21 -2.22
N LYS A 742 40.95 -19.97 -1.91
CA LYS A 742 40.08 -20.91 -1.16
C LYS A 742 38.96 -21.52 -2.00
N PHE A 743 38.51 -20.81 -3.04
CA PHE A 743 37.38 -21.22 -3.88
C PHE A 743 37.72 -20.99 -5.34
N ASP A 744 37.08 -21.73 -6.23
CA ASP A 744 37.19 -21.52 -7.68
C ASP A 744 36.88 -20.04 -8.04
N PRO A 745 37.78 -19.33 -8.75
CA PRO A 745 37.56 -17.95 -9.20
C PRO A 745 36.18 -17.70 -9.85
N LEU A 746 35.63 -18.67 -10.58
CA LEU A 746 34.32 -18.53 -11.23
C LEU A 746 33.15 -18.57 -10.23
N SER A 747 33.32 -19.29 -9.11
CA SER A 747 32.32 -19.44 -8.04
C SER A 747 32.14 -18.18 -7.15
N ILE A 748 33.12 -17.27 -7.17
CA ILE A 748 33.18 -16.07 -6.31
C ILE A 748 32.58 -14.86 -7.02
N SER A 749 31.73 -14.08 -6.34
CA SER A 749 31.10 -12.90 -6.94
C SER A 749 32.09 -11.83 -7.41
N VAL A 750 33.15 -11.59 -6.62
CA VAL A 750 34.17 -10.57 -6.90
C VAL A 750 35.20 -11.14 -7.87
N CYS A 751 35.08 -10.87 -9.16
CA CYS A 751 36.06 -11.22 -10.20
C CYS A 751 36.28 -10.02 -11.15
N GLU A 752 37.16 -10.16 -12.15
CA GLU A 752 37.40 -9.09 -13.13
C GLU A 752 36.13 -8.76 -13.94
N PRO A 753 35.89 -7.49 -14.32
CA PRO A 753 34.65 -7.07 -14.96
C PRO A 753 34.27 -7.89 -16.20
N HIS A 754 35.25 -8.21 -17.05
CA HIS A 754 35.04 -9.03 -18.25
C HIS A 754 34.57 -10.45 -17.88
N MET A 755 35.28 -11.10 -16.96
CA MET A 755 34.93 -12.44 -16.46
C MET A 755 33.58 -12.45 -15.75
N TYR A 756 33.26 -11.38 -15.02
CA TYR A 756 31.96 -11.20 -14.36
C TYR A 756 30.84 -11.15 -15.39
N ALA A 757 30.97 -10.30 -16.40
CA ALA A 757 29.98 -10.13 -17.47
C ALA A 757 29.74 -11.42 -18.26
N LYS A 758 30.82 -12.14 -18.59
CA LYS A 758 30.75 -13.44 -19.27
C LYS A 758 30.01 -14.48 -18.44
N ARG A 759 30.42 -14.70 -17.18
CA ARG A 759 29.74 -15.63 -16.26
C ARG A 759 28.27 -15.27 -16.06
N PHE A 760 27.98 -13.99 -15.86
CA PHE A 760 26.63 -13.50 -15.68
C PHE A 760 25.75 -13.85 -16.89
N SER A 761 26.24 -13.62 -18.11
CA SER A 761 25.52 -13.93 -19.35
C SER A 761 25.33 -15.44 -19.54
N GLU A 762 26.38 -16.24 -19.37
CA GLU A 762 26.34 -17.71 -19.49
C GLU A 762 25.40 -18.36 -18.45
N PHE A 763 25.36 -17.82 -17.24
CA PHE A 763 24.40 -18.28 -16.24
C PHE A 763 22.97 -17.97 -16.67
N LEU A 764 22.70 -16.77 -17.18
CA LEU A 764 21.37 -16.40 -17.64
C LEU A 764 20.92 -17.22 -18.85
N GLU A 765 21.83 -17.65 -19.73
CA GLU A 765 21.50 -18.59 -20.82
C GLU A 765 20.95 -19.93 -20.32
N LYS A 766 21.39 -20.39 -19.14
CA LYS A 766 20.84 -21.58 -18.46
C LYS A 766 19.50 -21.32 -17.77
N VAL A 767 19.26 -20.08 -17.36
CA VAL A 767 17.98 -19.67 -16.74
C VAL A 767 16.91 -19.44 -17.80
N PHE A 768 17.31 -18.96 -18.98
CA PHE A 768 16.47 -18.67 -20.13
C PHE A 768 16.95 -19.50 -21.33
N PRO A 769 16.70 -20.82 -21.34
CA PRO A 769 17.18 -21.71 -22.41
C PRO A 769 16.58 -21.32 -23.77
N VAL A 770 17.26 -21.73 -24.85
CA VAL A 770 16.70 -21.62 -26.20
C VAL A 770 15.56 -22.64 -26.30
N VAL A 771 14.39 -22.20 -26.77
CA VAL A 771 13.31 -23.13 -27.09
C VAL A 771 13.76 -23.96 -28.31
N PRO A 772 13.76 -25.29 -28.24
CA PRO A 772 14.20 -26.15 -29.34
C PRO A 772 13.39 -25.96 -30.62
#